data_AF-A0A1T1HH43-F1
#
_entry.id   AF-A0A1T1HH43-F1
#
_cell.length_a   1.000
_cell.length_b   1.000
_cell.length_c   1.000
_cell.angle_alpha   90.00
_cell.angle_beta   90.00
_cell.angle_gamma   90.00
#
_symmetry.space_group_name_H-M   'P 1'
#
loop_
_entity.id
_entity.type
_entity.pdbx_description
1 polymer ?
#
loop_
_entity_poly.entity_id
_entity_poly.type
_entity_poly.pdbx_seq_one_letter_code
_entity_poly.pdbx_strand_id
1 'polypeptide(L)'
;MLSWKETFEQCTENRSLLDSALDRGPEVSCTRTFAILPLRYGAVGGSAAQLKLLPSLPAHLSKPQQVAALSAAGYAIRPLRQGFLYVLIKRISNGTYAWHSQYRISELGTLSYIDAHKPWQPAPSASVDADGIKGLTWMFKVNDVDDISDLRLLYSPAPLTEDSMKKYRALPRYRDTLTSIDVAKLACAEPAVMDGVLAQDQLNRVAEFAAIDQPRLKELLKTQAYSTLPPPLQVARAEMLPAGTRKEYRGAAIVVHDAIGITQELNTWRNASVEPLDAFMEQKDAENLDNKRKLTVAFAIENIKQLLAEAAEASYYKAEQNIGVRYTDREYEMSNRHAVVQSAGTYRNYRNPTHQQEVQQATARQRRQDSWNKYAEHLNEDRRQAFLKDYQRVVDQADQAKDARAGDHLRWLESESFLEALDAFDRNDAEQALLFEDQMGKAIVGMNATAVGEALLERWRAADISRENLFWRSLAQNQTALEDEVKTLVPQQHSLVHLDPQTLQEKFKKLSDLYEKSGALLDALAQSGIAGPPASYLAAGALMINTLGNTLFQGTLASNLDKPLNWLLARVLKSRLGHYSQHFRLEMRDGKALSRGTLGRMDRATSRSFDEALRAGTKGPMAEVRLGGLLVMLEMWNLHNRFNAADKNSREYAELAAAVVGLAAAGLEIGASTVGLAEKSSNAAVQQGAKVFKSGRLLYPSDAAFYPLPPPPPPRSMMHSNSTPLLTVLSSVPLTYQLTLPILY
;
A
#
# COMPACT_ATOMS: atom_id res chain seq x y z
N MET A 1 -42.71 -34.91 42.41
CA MET A 1 -41.50 -34.61 41.63
C MET A 1 -41.24 -35.83 40.78
N LEU A 2 -41.32 -35.70 39.45
CA LEU A 2 -40.96 -36.79 38.53
C LEU A 2 -39.48 -37.14 38.72
N SER A 3 -39.14 -38.42 38.60
CA SER A 3 -37.75 -38.86 38.67
C SER A 3 -36.96 -38.31 37.46
N TRP A 4 -35.64 -38.19 37.60
CA TRP A 4 -34.77 -37.75 36.50
C TRP A 4 -34.94 -38.63 35.26
N LYS A 5 -35.19 -39.93 35.47
CA LYS A 5 -35.43 -40.88 34.37
C LYS A 5 -36.73 -40.59 33.64
N GLU A 6 -37.82 -40.37 34.36
CA GLU A 6 -39.13 -39.99 33.76
C GLU A 6 -39.06 -38.62 33.08
N THR A 7 -38.23 -37.70 33.58
CA THR A 7 -38.02 -36.38 32.96
C THR A 7 -37.25 -36.51 31.64
N PHE A 8 -36.22 -37.36 31.59
CA PHE A 8 -35.50 -37.65 30.34
C PHE A 8 -36.36 -38.44 29.34
N GLU A 9 -37.18 -39.37 29.81
CA GLU A 9 -38.13 -40.10 28.97
C GLU A 9 -39.19 -39.15 28.38
N GLN A 10 -39.77 -38.26 29.18
CA GLN A 10 -40.68 -37.22 28.69
C GLN A 10 -40.01 -36.18 27.77
N CYS A 11 -38.76 -35.79 28.01
CA CYS A 11 -38.01 -34.93 27.08
C CYS A 11 -37.72 -35.64 25.76
N THR A 12 -37.52 -36.96 25.78
CA THR A 12 -37.29 -37.77 24.58
C THR A 12 -38.59 -37.98 23.81
N GLU A 13 -39.71 -38.23 24.51
CA GLU A 13 -41.06 -38.28 23.93
C GLU A 13 -41.44 -36.93 23.32
N ASN A 14 -41.26 -35.82 24.04
CA ASN A 14 -41.52 -34.47 23.54
C ASN A 14 -40.61 -34.10 22.37
N ARG A 15 -39.35 -34.55 22.36
CA ARG A 15 -38.45 -34.41 21.21
C ARG A 15 -38.95 -35.22 20.01
N SER A 16 -39.46 -36.43 20.21
CA SER A 16 -40.06 -37.23 19.11
C SER A 16 -41.38 -36.65 18.59
N LEU A 17 -42.16 -36.00 19.45
CA LEU A 17 -43.40 -35.29 19.10
C LEU A 17 -43.11 -33.96 18.38
N LEU A 18 -42.04 -33.26 18.76
CA LEU A 18 -41.55 -32.08 18.05
C LEU A 18 -40.84 -32.46 16.73
N ASP A 19 -40.05 -33.52 16.71
CA ASP A 19 -39.44 -34.06 15.49
C ASP A 19 -40.54 -34.54 14.53
N SER A 20 -41.64 -35.14 14.97
CA SER A 20 -42.78 -35.50 14.09
C SER A 20 -43.69 -34.32 13.69
N ALA A 21 -43.68 -33.21 14.43
CA ALA A 21 -44.38 -31.97 14.05
C ALA A 21 -43.51 -31.04 13.16
N LEU A 22 -42.18 -31.18 13.22
CA LEU A 22 -41.20 -30.48 12.39
C LEU A 22 -40.75 -31.31 11.17
N ASP A 23 -40.90 -32.63 11.23
CA ASP A 23 -40.86 -33.54 10.09
C ASP A 23 -42.19 -33.45 9.35
N ARG A 24 -42.23 -32.58 8.34
CA ARG A 24 -43.00 -32.93 7.15
C ARG A 24 -42.36 -34.18 6.53
N GLY A 25 -42.75 -35.36 7.01
CA GLY A 25 -42.59 -36.62 6.29
C GLY A 25 -43.42 -36.63 4.99
N PRO A 26 -43.09 -37.50 4.03
CA PRO A 26 -42.69 -37.10 2.69
C PRO A 26 -43.89 -36.89 1.75
N GLU A 27 -44.00 -35.71 1.15
CA GLU A 27 -44.15 -35.74 -0.29
C GLU A 27 -42.80 -36.18 -0.84
N VAL A 28 -42.76 -37.36 -1.44
CA VAL A 28 -41.61 -37.76 -2.26
C VAL A 28 -41.61 -36.84 -3.47
N SER A 29 -41.01 -35.66 -3.36
CA SER A 29 -40.38 -35.07 -4.52
C SER A 29 -38.98 -35.68 -4.57
N CYS A 30 -38.69 -36.45 -5.61
CA CYS A 30 -37.32 -36.85 -5.90
C CYS A 30 -36.52 -35.58 -6.20
N THR A 31 -36.00 -34.90 -5.19
CA THR A 31 -35.36 -33.60 -5.37
C THR A 31 -34.02 -33.81 -6.06
N ARG A 32 -33.97 -33.45 -7.35
CA ARG A 32 -32.75 -33.51 -8.13
C ARG A 32 -31.75 -32.54 -7.50
N THR A 33 -30.57 -33.04 -7.15
CA THR A 33 -29.47 -32.26 -6.58
C THR A 33 -28.44 -31.95 -7.66
N PHE A 34 -27.92 -30.73 -7.65
CA PHE A 34 -26.86 -30.29 -8.55
C PHE A 34 -25.67 -29.73 -7.76
N ALA A 35 -24.48 -30.22 -8.06
CA ALA A 35 -23.22 -29.86 -7.43
C ALA A 35 -22.50 -28.79 -8.24
N ILE A 36 -22.08 -27.70 -7.58
CA ILE A 36 -21.41 -26.58 -8.21
C ILE A 36 -19.99 -26.48 -7.65
N LEU A 37 -18.99 -26.56 -8.54
CA LEU A 37 -17.60 -26.23 -8.23
C LEU A 37 -17.35 -24.77 -8.61
N PRO A 38 -17.35 -23.82 -7.67
CA PRO A 38 -17.03 -22.45 -7.98
C PRO A 38 -15.52 -22.30 -8.21
N LEU A 39 -15.20 -21.62 -9.30
CA LEU A 39 -13.86 -21.25 -9.77
C LEU A 39 -13.84 -19.75 -10.03
N ARG A 40 -12.68 -19.18 -10.31
CA ARG A 40 -12.55 -17.76 -10.68
C ARG A 40 -11.66 -17.58 -11.89
N TYR A 41 -11.82 -16.45 -12.55
CA TYR A 41 -10.82 -15.91 -13.45
C TYR A 41 -9.65 -15.35 -12.64
N GLY A 42 -8.43 -15.62 -13.08
CA GLY A 42 -7.20 -15.07 -12.51
C GLY A 42 -6.17 -14.72 -13.58
N ALA A 43 -5.17 -13.93 -13.20
CA ALA A 43 -3.99 -13.66 -14.01
C ALA A 43 -2.78 -14.42 -13.47
N VAL A 44 -1.96 -14.91 -14.40
CA VAL A 44 -0.70 -15.62 -14.12
C VAL A 44 0.44 -14.85 -14.77
N GLY A 45 1.40 -14.44 -13.94
CA GLY A 45 2.63 -13.81 -14.38
C GLY A 45 3.70 -14.84 -14.69
N GLY A 46 4.47 -14.63 -15.77
CA GLY A 46 5.57 -15.50 -16.15
C GLY A 46 6.23 -15.08 -17.46
N SER A 47 7.35 -15.71 -17.79
CA SER A 47 7.98 -15.55 -19.12
C SER A 47 7.07 -16.07 -20.23
N ALA A 48 7.29 -15.60 -21.47
CA ALA A 48 6.53 -16.07 -22.63
C ALA A 48 6.54 -17.60 -22.80
N ALA A 49 7.64 -18.28 -22.43
CA ALA A 49 7.73 -19.74 -22.46
C ALA A 49 6.88 -20.40 -21.36
N GLN A 50 6.85 -19.82 -20.15
CA GLN A 50 6.04 -20.30 -19.04
C GLN A 50 4.53 -20.10 -19.31
N LEU A 51 4.14 -18.97 -19.90
CA LEU A 51 2.74 -18.68 -20.22
C LEU A 51 2.16 -19.64 -21.27
N LYS A 52 2.99 -20.21 -22.15
CA LYS A 52 2.57 -21.27 -23.10
C LYS A 52 2.17 -22.58 -22.41
N LEU A 53 2.51 -22.76 -21.13
CA LEU A 53 2.09 -23.93 -20.34
C LEU A 53 0.64 -23.82 -19.86
N LEU A 54 0.05 -22.61 -19.88
CA LEU A 54 -1.33 -22.41 -19.43
C LEU A 54 -2.32 -23.11 -20.37
N PRO A 55 -3.40 -23.71 -19.83
CA PRO A 55 -4.45 -24.27 -20.67
C PRO A 55 -5.08 -23.21 -21.58
N SER A 56 -5.32 -23.55 -22.85
CA SER A 56 -6.00 -22.61 -23.76
C SER A 56 -7.45 -22.42 -23.34
N LEU A 57 -7.90 -21.17 -23.27
CA LEU A 57 -9.28 -20.83 -22.91
C LEU A 57 -10.15 -20.66 -24.17
N PRO A 58 -11.22 -21.46 -24.37
CA PRO A 58 -12.18 -21.29 -25.46
C PRO A 58 -13.00 -20.00 -25.29
N ALA A 59 -13.73 -19.61 -26.33
CA ALA A 59 -14.48 -18.34 -26.37
C ALA A 59 -15.47 -18.14 -25.20
N HIS A 60 -16.22 -19.18 -24.81
CA HIS A 60 -17.14 -19.13 -23.67
C HIS A 60 -16.44 -18.98 -22.30
N LEU A 61 -15.11 -19.08 -22.26
CA LEU A 61 -14.26 -18.91 -21.06
C LEU A 61 -13.28 -17.74 -21.23
N SER A 62 -13.45 -16.89 -22.24
CA SER A 62 -12.53 -15.79 -22.54
C SER A 62 -13.08 -14.40 -22.18
N LYS A 63 -13.91 -14.32 -21.14
CA LYS A 63 -14.52 -13.04 -20.71
C LYS A 63 -13.49 -11.99 -20.26
N PRO A 64 -12.43 -12.32 -19.48
CA PRO A 64 -11.42 -11.33 -19.08
C PRO A 64 -10.69 -10.67 -20.26
N GLN A 65 -10.54 -11.38 -21.39
CA GLN A 65 -9.93 -10.84 -22.61
C GLN A 65 -10.75 -9.69 -23.22
N GLN A 66 -12.05 -9.62 -22.94
CA GLN A 66 -12.93 -8.54 -23.37
C GLN A 66 -12.71 -7.26 -22.55
N VAL A 67 -12.22 -7.40 -21.30
CA VAL A 67 -11.88 -6.26 -20.43
C VAL A 67 -10.53 -5.68 -20.82
N ALA A 68 -9.50 -6.54 -20.93
CA ALA A 68 -8.17 -6.11 -21.34
C ALA A 68 -7.39 -7.27 -21.98
N ALA A 69 -6.69 -6.99 -23.08
CA ALA A 69 -5.64 -7.87 -23.57
C ALA A 69 -4.39 -7.76 -22.68
N LEU A 70 -3.78 -8.89 -22.34
CA LEU A 70 -2.53 -8.96 -21.57
C LEU A 70 -1.34 -9.20 -22.50
N SER A 71 -0.21 -8.60 -22.17
CA SER A 71 1.03 -8.66 -22.96
C SER A 71 2.21 -9.27 -22.20
N ALA A 72 2.22 -9.13 -20.87
CA ALA A 72 3.26 -9.62 -19.97
C ALA A 72 2.75 -10.69 -18.98
N ALA A 73 1.47 -11.04 -19.04
CA ALA A 73 0.80 -12.05 -18.24
C ALA A 73 -0.23 -12.84 -19.09
N GLY A 74 -0.76 -13.92 -18.54
CA GLY A 74 -1.81 -14.73 -19.17
C GLY A 74 -3.01 -14.92 -18.26
N TYR A 75 -4.21 -15.05 -18.83
CA TYR A 75 -5.40 -15.43 -18.07
C TYR A 75 -5.46 -16.94 -17.83
N ALA A 76 -5.98 -17.32 -16.67
CA ALA A 76 -6.24 -18.69 -16.31
C ALA A 76 -7.54 -18.82 -15.51
N ILE A 77 -8.14 -20.00 -15.56
CA ILE A 77 -9.20 -20.39 -14.62
C ILE A 77 -8.53 -21.06 -13.44
N ARG A 78 -8.89 -20.64 -12.23
CA ARG A 78 -8.25 -21.07 -10.98
C ARG A 78 -9.30 -21.35 -9.91
N PRO A 79 -9.01 -22.17 -8.88
CA PRO A 79 -9.86 -22.25 -7.69
C PRO A 79 -10.02 -20.88 -7.03
N LEU A 80 -11.12 -20.72 -6.29
CA LEU A 80 -11.36 -19.50 -5.53
C LEU A 80 -10.20 -19.25 -4.55
N ARG A 81 -9.76 -17.99 -4.47
CA ARG A 81 -8.86 -17.52 -3.41
C ARG A 81 -9.66 -17.20 -2.15
N GLN A 82 -8.95 -16.98 -1.04
CA GLN A 82 -9.53 -16.55 0.23
C GLN A 82 -10.52 -15.39 0.04
N GLY A 83 -11.67 -15.46 0.71
CA GLY A 83 -12.76 -14.50 0.57
C GLY A 83 -14.11 -15.09 0.95
N PHE A 84 -15.17 -14.65 0.27
CA PHE A 84 -16.55 -15.01 0.54
C PHE A 84 -17.31 -15.31 -0.76
N LEU A 85 -18.16 -16.34 -0.75
CA LEU A 85 -19.03 -16.70 -1.84
C LEU A 85 -20.49 -16.61 -1.39
N TYR A 86 -21.31 -15.90 -2.15
CA TYR A 86 -22.73 -15.73 -1.89
C TYR A 86 -23.55 -16.34 -3.03
N VAL A 87 -24.58 -17.12 -2.68
CA VAL A 87 -25.46 -17.81 -3.63
C VAL A 87 -26.86 -17.22 -3.55
N LEU A 88 -27.29 -16.57 -4.63
CA LEU A 88 -28.62 -15.98 -4.76
C LEU A 88 -29.47 -16.85 -5.70
N ILE A 89 -30.66 -17.25 -5.27
CA ILE A 89 -31.55 -18.12 -6.05
C ILE A 89 -32.92 -17.46 -6.19
N LYS A 90 -33.51 -17.57 -7.38
CA LYS A 90 -34.93 -17.30 -7.61
C LYS A 90 -35.65 -18.60 -7.92
N ARG A 91 -36.55 -18.99 -7.04
CA ARG A 91 -37.39 -20.18 -7.22
C ARG A 91 -38.69 -19.85 -7.97
N ILE A 92 -39.17 -20.77 -8.79
CA ILE A 92 -40.44 -20.63 -9.53
C ILE A 92 -41.59 -20.55 -8.53
N SER A 93 -41.58 -21.44 -7.54
CA SER A 93 -42.53 -21.52 -6.44
C SER A 93 -42.69 -20.21 -5.66
N ASN A 94 -41.57 -19.54 -5.35
CA ASN A 94 -41.55 -18.33 -4.51
C ASN A 94 -41.62 -17.03 -5.33
N GLY A 95 -41.27 -17.06 -6.62
CA GLY A 95 -41.25 -15.91 -7.53
C GLY A 95 -40.25 -14.78 -7.19
N THR A 96 -39.53 -14.87 -6.07
CA THR A 96 -38.63 -13.82 -5.55
C THR A 96 -37.22 -14.34 -5.31
N TYR A 97 -36.24 -13.43 -5.36
CA TYR A 97 -34.84 -13.77 -5.08
C TYR A 97 -34.60 -13.89 -3.57
N ALA A 98 -33.91 -14.95 -3.16
CA ALA A 98 -33.47 -15.18 -1.80
C ALA A 98 -32.01 -15.64 -1.76
N TRP A 99 -31.30 -15.25 -0.70
CA TRP A 99 -29.96 -15.78 -0.44
C TRP A 99 -30.10 -17.22 0.05
N HIS A 100 -29.58 -18.17 -0.72
CA HIS A 100 -29.62 -19.59 -0.40
C HIS A 100 -28.56 -19.96 0.64
N SER A 101 -27.33 -19.50 0.42
CA SER A 101 -26.18 -19.88 1.24
C SER A 101 -25.05 -18.87 1.10
N GLN A 102 -24.25 -18.73 2.17
CA GLN A 102 -23.03 -17.94 2.19
C GLN A 102 -21.88 -18.80 2.69
N TYR A 103 -20.72 -18.66 2.05
CA TYR A 103 -19.53 -19.42 2.38
C TYR A 103 -18.34 -18.50 2.61
N ARG A 104 -17.57 -18.77 3.66
CA ARG A 104 -16.20 -18.28 3.77
C ARG A 104 -15.26 -19.23 3.06
N ILE A 105 -14.33 -18.67 2.31
CA ILE A 105 -13.35 -19.39 1.52
C ILE A 105 -12.00 -19.32 2.26
N SER A 106 -11.40 -20.48 2.51
CA SER A 106 -10.06 -20.57 3.12
C SER A 106 -8.95 -20.15 2.15
N GLU A 107 -7.72 -20.04 2.64
CA GLU A 107 -6.55 -19.81 1.77
C GLU A 107 -6.33 -20.96 0.77
N LEU A 108 -6.79 -22.17 1.10
CA LEU A 108 -6.75 -23.33 0.22
C LEU A 108 -7.89 -23.37 -0.81
N GLY A 109 -8.87 -22.47 -0.72
CA GLY A 109 -10.03 -22.45 -1.61
C GLY A 109 -11.21 -23.33 -1.14
N THR A 110 -11.21 -23.80 0.11
CA THR A 110 -12.33 -24.58 0.66
C THR A 110 -13.44 -23.67 1.20
N LEU A 111 -14.68 -24.12 1.03
CA LEU A 111 -15.92 -23.49 1.44
C LEU A 111 -16.31 -23.93 2.85
N SER A 112 -16.57 -22.98 3.73
CA SER A 112 -17.20 -23.19 5.03
C SER A 112 -18.46 -22.36 5.10
N TYR A 113 -19.61 -22.98 5.39
CA TYR A 113 -20.86 -22.26 5.59
C TYR A 113 -20.71 -21.25 6.73
N ILE A 114 -21.27 -20.05 6.57
CA ILE A 114 -21.23 -19.00 7.59
C ILE A 114 -22.59 -18.35 7.77
N ASP A 115 -22.82 -17.82 8.98
CA ASP A 115 -23.84 -16.80 9.20
C ASP A 115 -23.33 -15.46 8.65
N ALA A 116 -24.09 -14.86 7.74
CA ALA A 116 -23.73 -13.58 7.13
C ALA A 116 -23.61 -12.43 8.15
N HIS A 117 -24.29 -12.52 9.29
CA HIS A 117 -24.16 -11.52 10.37
C HIS A 117 -22.91 -11.71 11.22
N LYS A 118 -22.22 -12.85 11.09
CA LYS A 118 -21.03 -13.20 11.86
C LYS A 118 -19.92 -13.78 10.96
N PRO A 119 -19.47 -13.04 9.93
CA PRO A 119 -18.58 -13.56 8.89
C PRO A 119 -17.21 -14.00 9.41
N TRP A 120 -16.80 -13.45 10.55
CA TRP A 120 -15.49 -13.69 11.17
C TRP A 120 -15.49 -14.81 12.21
N GLN A 121 -16.62 -15.49 12.45
CA GLN A 121 -16.64 -16.63 13.35
C GLN A 121 -15.64 -17.71 12.88
N PRO A 122 -14.90 -18.37 13.79
CA PRO A 122 -14.01 -19.47 13.44
C PRO A 122 -14.78 -20.55 12.66
N ALA A 123 -14.18 -21.02 11.56
CA ALA A 123 -14.74 -22.15 10.84
C ALA A 123 -14.44 -23.43 11.63
N PRO A 124 -15.26 -24.48 11.50
CA PRO A 124 -14.94 -25.79 12.06
C PRO A 124 -13.57 -26.27 11.56
N SER A 125 -12.73 -26.78 12.46
CA SER A 125 -11.44 -27.36 12.07
C SER A 125 -11.64 -28.57 11.17
N ALA A 126 -10.77 -28.74 10.17
CA ALA A 126 -10.71 -29.99 9.42
C ALA A 126 -10.28 -31.13 10.36
N SER A 127 -10.96 -32.28 10.28
CA SER A 127 -10.61 -33.50 11.02
C SER A 127 -10.24 -34.60 10.05
N VAL A 128 -9.35 -35.49 10.49
CA VAL A 128 -8.99 -36.69 9.73
C VAL A 128 -9.61 -37.87 10.48
N ASP A 129 -10.58 -38.51 9.84
CA ASP A 129 -11.29 -39.67 10.38
C ASP A 129 -10.97 -40.90 9.51
N ALA A 130 -11.44 -42.09 9.92
CA ALA A 130 -11.27 -43.32 9.13
C ALA A 130 -11.85 -43.26 7.70
N ASP A 131 -12.82 -42.35 7.48
CA ASP A 131 -13.49 -42.13 6.18
C ASP A 131 -12.83 -41.02 5.33
N GLY A 132 -11.70 -40.45 5.79
CA GLY A 132 -10.96 -39.38 5.08
C GLY A 132 -10.95 -38.04 5.82
N ILE A 133 -10.56 -36.98 5.11
CA ILE A 133 -10.49 -35.62 5.67
C ILE A 133 -11.88 -34.98 5.64
N LYS A 134 -12.53 -34.86 6.80
CA LYS A 134 -13.75 -34.07 6.96
C LYS A 134 -13.39 -32.59 7.11
N GLY A 135 -14.23 -31.72 6.55
CA GLY A 135 -14.06 -30.26 6.63
C GLY A 135 -13.34 -29.61 5.45
N LEU A 136 -12.94 -30.37 4.41
CA LEU A 136 -12.47 -29.81 3.14
C LEU A 136 -13.58 -29.93 2.08
N THR A 137 -14.41 -28.89 1.98
CA THR A 137 -15.49 -28.80 0.99
C THR A 137 -15.09 -27.82 -0.10
N TRP A 138 -15.08 -28.21 -1.37
CA TRP A 138 -14.83 -27.27 -2.49
C TRP A 138 -16.07 -27.00 -3.33
N MET A 139 -17.10 -27.84 -3.20
CA MET A 139 -18.34 -27.76 -3.97
C MET A 139 -19.51 -27.56 -3.03
N PHE A 140 -20.50 -26.78 -3.44
CA PHE A 140 -21.78 -26.71 -2.75
C PHE A 140 -22.86 -27.36 -3.60
N LYS A 141 -23.97 -27.75 -2.96
CA LYS A 141 -25.08 -28.44 -3.62
C LYS A 141 -26.34 -27.58 -3.53
N VAL A 142 -27.10 -27.55 -4.62
CA VAL A 142 -28.44 -26.99 -4.66
C VAL A 142 -29.45 -28.09 -4.94
N ASN A 143 -30.59 -28.01 -4.28
CA ASN A 143 -31.68 -28.97 -4.40
C ASN A 143 -32.87 -28.35 -5.13
N ASP A 144 -33.80 -29.19 -5.56
CA ASP A 144 -35.00 -28.77 -6.30
C ASP A 144 -34.62 -28.00 -7.57
N VAL A 145 -33.73 -28.59 -8.37
CA VAL A 145 -33.16 -27.96 -9.57
C VAL A 145 -34.23 -27.43 -10.51
N ASP A 146 -35.32 -28.18 -10.68
CA ASP A 146 -36.38 -27.83 -11.63
C ASP A 146 -37.26 -26.66 -11.14
N ASP A 147 -37.18 -26.33 -9.84
CA ASP A 147 -37.80 -25.14 -9.25
C ASP A 147 -36.86 -23.92 -9.29
N ILE A 148 -35.61 -24.06 -9.70
CA ILE A 148 -34.66 -22.93 -9.80
C ILE A 148 -34.80 -22.26 -11.17
N SER A 149 -35.35 -21.05 -11.19
CA SER A 149 -35.48 -20.24 -12.42
C SER A 149 -34.25 -19.39 -12.74
N ASP A 150 -33.49 -19.00 -11.72
CA ASP A 150 -32.23 -18.25 -11.87
C ASP A 150 -31.35 -18.51 -10.65
N LEU A 151 -30.06 -18.79 -10.87
CA LEU A 151 -29.05 -18.90 -9.83
C LEU A 151 -27.91 -17.95 -10.16
N ARG A 152 -27.51 -17.15 -9.16
CA ARG A 152 -26.45 -16.17 -9.31
C ARG A 152 -25.39 -16.31 -8.22
N LEU A 153 -24.14 -16.15 -8.62
CA LEU A 153 -22.98 -16.21 -7.73
C LEU A 153 -22.29 -14.86 -7.65
N LEU A 154 -21.94 -14.50 -6.42
CA LEU A 154 -21.08 -13.36 -6.12
C LEU A 154 -19.90 -13.83 -5.29
N TYR A 155 -18.70 -13.67 -5.83
CA TYR A 155 -17.48 -13.74 -5.04
C TYR A 155 -17.09 -12.34 -4.60
N SER A 156 -16.68 -12.23 -3.34
CA SER A 156 -16.13 -10.99 -2.77
C SER A 156 -14.91 -11.32 -1.93
N PRO A 157 -13.81 -10.55 -2.02
CA PRO A 157 -12.66 -10.74 -1.14
C PRO A 157 -12.95 -10.35 0.32
N ALA A 158 -14.04 -9.63 0.59
CA ALA A 158 -14.47 -9.18 1.92
C ALA A 158 -15.94 -9.59 2.15
N PRO A 159 -16.41 -9.76 3.40
CA PRO A 159 -17.81 -10.05 3.63
C PRO A 159 -18.67 -8.85 3.24
N LEU A 160 -19.88 -9.10 2.75
CA LEU A 160 -20.87 -8.07 2.50
C LEU A 160 -21.59 -7.65 3.78
N THR A 161 -21.95 -6.37 3.86
CA THR A 161 -22.91 -5.89 4.86
C THR A 161 -24.32 -6.34 4.52
N GLU A 162 -25.21 -6.32 5.51
CA GLU A 162 -26.63 -6.62 5.31
C GLU A 162 -27.27 -5.71 4.24
N ASP A 163 -26.92 -4.42 4.25
CA ASP A 163 -27.42 -3.46 3.28
C ASP A 163 -26.90 -3.73 1.87
N SER A 164 -25.64 -4.15 1.73
CA SER A 164 -25.09 -4.57 0.44
C SER A 164 -25.79 -5.82 -0.08
N MET A 165 -26.01 -6.82 0.77
CA MET A 165 -26.80 -8.01 0.43
C MET A 165 -28.24 -7.67 0.00
N LYS A 166 -28.89 -6.70 0.66
CA LYS A 166 -30.23 -6.22 0.26
C LYS A 166 -30.21 -5.56 -1.11
N LYS A 167 -29.21 -4.71 -1.40
CA LYS A 167 -29.04 -4.06 -2.72
C LYS A 167 -28.92 -5.10 -3.84
N TYR A 168 -28.03 -6.07 -3.69
CA TYR A 168 -27.84 -7.15 -4.66
C TYR A 168 -29.08 -8.01 -4.88
N ARG A 169 -29.88 -8.26 -3.82
CA ARG A 169 -31.13 -9.00 -3.95
C ARG A 169 -32.22 -8.20 -4.67
N ALA A 170 -32.39 -6.93 -4.30
CA ALA A 170 -33.55 -6.13 -4.68
C ALA A 170 -33.38 -5.38 -6.02
N LEU A 171 -32.17 -4.90 -6.31
CA LEU A 171 -31.94 -3.95 -7.40
C LEU A 171 -31.27 -4.64 -8.60
N PRO A 172 -31.91 -4.63 -9.80
CA PRO A 172 -31.35 -5.26 -11.00
C PRO A 172 -29.94 -4.77 -11.35
N ARG A 173 -29.67 -3.47 -11.21
CA ARG A 173 -28.34 -2.87 -11.49
C ARG A 173 -27.19 -3.58 -10.76
N TYR A 174 -27.40 -4.04 -9.53
CA TYR A 174 -26.39 -4.81 -8.80
C TYR A 174 -26.54 -6.31 -9.06
N ARG A 175 -27.78 -6.81 -9.11
CA ARG A 175 -28.04 -8.24 -9.30
C ARG A 175 -27.50 -8.76 -10.63
N ASP A 176 -27.59 -7.96 -11.69
CA ASP A 176 -27.24 -8.32 -13.08
C ASP A 176 -25.73 -8.32 -13.35
N THR A 177 -24.90 -7.87 -12.39
CA THR A 177 -23.44 -8.00 -12.46
C THR A 177 -22.93 -9.37 -11.96
N LEU A 178 -23.78 -10.14 -11.27
CA LEU A 178 -23.42 -11.46 -10.76
C LEU A 178 -23.31 -12.49 -11.90
N THR A 179 -22.52 -13.52 -11.66
CA THR A 179 -22.44 -14.68 -12.55
C THR A 179 -23.76 -15.45 -12.49
N SER A 180 -24.60 -15.31 -13.53
CA SER A 180 -25.90 -16.00 -13.65
C SER A 180 -25.76 -17.33 -14.38
N ILE A 181 -26.51 -18.33 -13.92
CA ILE A 181 -26.44 -19.71 -14.36
C ILE A 181 -27.87 -20.27 -14.45
N ASP A 182 -28.13 -20.98 -15.54
CA ASP A 182 -29.35 -21.75 -15.74
C ASP A 182 -29.10 -23.20 -15.33
N VAL A 183 -29.33 -23.49 -14.05
CA VAL A 183 -29.02 -24.80 -13.46
C VAL A 183 -29.85 -25.91 -14.10
N ALA A 184 -31.10 -25.62 -14.47
CA ALA A 184 -31.98 -26.59 -15.12
C ALA A 184 -31.41 -27.04 -16.47
N LYS A 185 -30.92 -26.10 -17.29
CA LYS A 185 -30.24 -26.42 -18.57
C LYS A 185 -28.94 -27.20 -18.38
N LEU A 186 -28.20 -26.94 -17.30
CA LEU A 186 -26.95 -27.67 -17.02
C LEU A 186 -27.19 -29.07 -16.47
N ALA A 187 -28.32 -29.29 -15.80
CA ALA A 187 -28.70 -30.58 -15.24
C ALA A 187 -29.38 -31.51 -16.28
N CYS A 188 -29.38 -31.17 -17.57
CA CYS A 188 -29.94 -32.01 -18.62
C CYS A 188 -29.00 -33.16 -19.02
N ALA A 189 -29.50 -34.09 -19.85
CA ALA A 189 -28.67 -35.16 -20.43
C ALA A 189 -27.64 -34.64 -21.46
N GLU A 190 -27.96 -33.51 -22.11
CA GLU A 190 -27.07 -32.77 -23.00
C GLU A 190 -26.94 -31.34 -22.49
N PRO A 191 -25.98 -31.06 -21.58
CA PRO A 191 -25.82 -29.73 -20.99
C PRO A 191 -25.49 -28.67 -22.04
N ALA A 192 -26.14 -27.51 -21.96
CA ALA A 192 -25.85 -26.38 -22.85
C ALA A 192 -24.44 -25.80 -22.57
N VAL A 193 -23.76 -25.37 -23.63
CA VAL A 193 -22.55 -24.55 -23.48
C VAL A 193 -22.97 -23.15 -23.01
N MET A 194 -22.44 -22.73 -21.87
CA MET A 194 -22.75 -21.45 -21.25
C MET A 194 -21.45 -20.70 -20.93
N ASP A 195 -21.52 -19.37 -20.94
CA ASP A 195 -20.38 -18.53 -20.59
C ASP A 195 -19.94 -18.78 -19.13
N GLY A 196 -18.64 -18.96 -18.92
CA GLY A 196 -18.07 -19.20 -17.61
C GLY A 196 -18.43 -20.56 -17.00
N VAL A 197 -18.91 -21.53 -17.79
CA VAL A 197 -19.25 -22.88 -17.30
C VAL A 197 -18.32 -23.92 -17.90
N LEU A 198 -17.84 -24.86 -17.07
CA LEU A 198 -17.07 -26.02 -17.50
C LEU A 198 -17.80 -27.31 -17.12
N ALA A 199 -17.87 -28.22 -18.08
CA ALA A 199 -18.25 -29.61 -17.85
C ALA A 199 -17.10 -30.42 -17.21
N GLN A 200 -17.40 -31.65 -16.78
CA GLN A 200 -16.44 -32.49 -16.05
C GLN A 200 -15.17 -32.82 -16.87
N ASP A 201 -15.31 -32.96 -18.18
CA ASP A 201 -14.24 -33.29 -19.11
C ASP A 201 -13.33 -32.09 -19.36
N GLN A 202 -13.88 -30.87 -19.26
CA GLN A 202 -13.17 -29.60 -19.39
C GLN A 202 -12.42 -29.15 -18.12
N LEU A 203 -12.48 -29.89 -17.01
CA LEU A 203 -11.76 -29.50 -15.78
C LEU A 203 -10.24 -29.39 -15.97
N ASN A 204 -9.65 -30.05 -16.96
CA ASN A 204 -8.24 -29.84 -17.32
C ASN A 204 -7.93 -28.42 -17.86
N ARG A 205 -8.93 -27.56 -18.06
CA ARG A 205 -8.76 -26.13 -18.39
C ARG A 205 -8.45 -25.27 -17.17
N VAL A 206 -8.69 -25.77 -15.96
CA VAL A 206 -8.27 -25.10 -14.72
C VAL A 206 -6.78 -25.32 -14.54
N ALA A 207 -6.03 -24.24 -14.30
CA ALA A 207 -4.57 -24.29 -14.28
C ALA A 207 -4.03 -25.29 -13.24
N GLU A 208 -4.63 -25.33 -12.06
CA GLU A 208 -4.24 -26.21 -10.97
C GLU A 208 -4.54 -27.69 -11.28
N PHE A 209 -5.60 -27.99 -12.03
CA PHE A 209 -5.88 -29.35 -12.50
C PHE A 209 -4.91 -29.75 -13.62
N ALA A 210 -4.60 -28.85 -14.55
CA ALA A 210 -3.61 -29.10 -15.60
C ALA A 210 -2.20 -29.31 -15.05
N ALA A 211 -1.88 -28.65 -13.93
CA ALA A 211 -0.58 -28.74 -13.26
C ALA A 211 -0.30 -30.09 -12.61
N ILE A 212 -1.31 -30.95 -12.41
CA ILE A 212 -1.15 -32.28 -11.81
C ILE A 212 -0.10 -33.09 -12.58
N ASP A 213 -0.17 -33.07 -13.91
CA ASP A 213 0.72 -33.82 -14.80
C ASP A 213 1.81 -32.93 -15.43
N GLN A 214 1.95 -31.67 -14.98
CA GLN A 214 2.88 -30.68 -15.54
C GLN A 214 3.72 -30.01 -14.44
N PRO A 215 4.89 -30.58 -14.07
CA PRO A 215 5.73 -30.05 -13.01
C PRO A 215 6.14 -28.59 -13.21
N ARG A 216 6.43 -28.19 -14.46
CA ARG A 216 6.82 -26.80 -14.77
C ARG A 216 5.68 -25.81 -14.55
N LEU A 217 4.44 -26.19 -14.88
CA LEU A 217 3.26 -25.37 -14.60
C LEU A 217 3.00 -25.31 -13.08
N LYS A 218 3.16 -26.43 -12.37
CA LYS A 218 3.04 -26.46 -10.91
C LYS A 218 4.02 -25.50 -10.22
N GLU A 219 5.29 -25.49 -10.63
CA GLU A 219 6.27 -24.54 -10.10
C GLU A 219 5.91 -23.09 -10.43
N LEU A 220 5.42 -22.82 -11.66
CA LEU A 220 4.93 -21.48 -12.01
C LEU A 220 3.76 -21.03 -11.11
N LEU A 221 2.80 -21.92 -10.83
CA LEU A 221 1.62 -21.56 -10.04
C LEU A 221 1.96 -21.30 -8.57
N LYS A 222 3.00 -21.93 -8.02
CA LYS A 222 3.48 -21.68 -6.65
C LYS A 222 4.03 -20.28 -6.44
N THR A 223 4.51 -19.62 -7.50
CA THR A 223 5.07 -18.26 -7.42
C THR A 223 4.00 -17.17 -7.59
N GLN A 224 2.73 -17.54 -7.78
CA GLN A 224 1.65 -16.57 -8.02
C GLN A 224 1.10 -16.03 -6.69
N ALA A 225 0.46 -14.85 -6.74
CA ALA A 225 -0.05 -14.14 -5.56
C ALA A 225 -1.03 -14.96 -4.71
N TYR A 226 -1.78 -15.84 -5.36
CA TYR A 226 -2.74 -16.74 -4.74
C TYR A 226 -2.41 -18.16 -5.16
N SER A 227 -1.91 -18.96 -4.23
CA SER A 227 -1.70 -20.40 -4.42
C SER A 227 -2.81 -21.15 -3.68
N THR A 228 -3.64 -21.88 -4.41
CA THR A 228 -4.77 -22.63 -3.86
C THR A 228 -4.59 -24.12 -4.11
N LEU A 229 -5.33 -24.95 -3.38
CA LEU A 229 -5.32 -26.39 -3.59
C LEU A 229 -6.65 -26.80 -4.23
N PRO A 230 -6.64 -27.32 -5.47
CA PRO A 230 -7.88 -27.83 -6.06
C PRO A 230 -8.32 -29.10 -5.31
N PRO A 231 -9.62 -29.47 -5.35
CA PRO A 231 -10.05 -30.80 -4.91
C PRO A 231 -9.35 -31.90 -5.74
N PRO A 232 -9.37 -33.17 -5.32
CA PRO A 232 -8.92 -34.25 -6.21
C PRO A 232 -9.73 -34.27 -7.51
N LEU A 233 -9.05 -34.22 -8.67
CA LEU A 233 -9.71 -34.09 -9.98
C LEU A 233 -10.74 -35.19 -10.24
N GLN A 234 -10.42 -36.44 -9.90
CA GLN A 234 -11.33 -37.57 -10.09
C GLN A 234 -12.59 -37.44 -9.23
N VAL A 235 -12.47 -36.93 -8.00
CA VAL A 235 -13.60 -36.71 -7.09
C VAL A 235 -14.49 -35.60 -7.65
N ALA A 236 -13.90 -34.48 -8.09
CA ALA A 236 -14.66 -33.39 -8.72
C ALA A 236 -15.42 -33.87 -9.96
N ARG A 237 -14.81 -34.71 -10.81
CA ARG A 237 -15.48 -35.30 -11.97
C ARG A 237 -16.61 -36.23 -11.59
N ALA A 238 -16.40 -37.12 -10.61
CA ALA A 238 -17.41 -38.08 -10.18
C ALA A 238 -18.66 -37.40 -9.58
N GLU A 239 -18.49 -36.29 -8.86
CA GLU A 239 -19.61 -35.50 -8.33
C GLU A 239 -20.45 -34.86 -9.43
N MET A 240 -19.85 -34.48 -10.58
CA MET A 240 -20.53 -33.84 -11.70
C MET A 240 -21.21 -34.84 -12.66
N LEU A 241 -20.69 -36.06 -12.75
CA LEU A 241 -21.22 -37.10 -13.64
C LEU A 241 -22.60 -37.61 -13.20
N PRO A 242 -23.42 -38.13 -14.13
CA PRO A 242 -24.66 -38.83 -13.79
C PRO A 242 -24.43 -39.99 -12.81
N ALA A 243 -25.42 -40.30 -11.97
CA ALA A 243 -25.37 -41.45 -11.06
C ALA A 243 -26.32 -42.58 -11.46
N GLY A 244 -25.84 -43.82 -11.25
CA GLY A 244 -26.61 -45.03 -11.54
C GLY A 244 -26.98 -45.12 -13.02
N THR A 245 -28.27 -45.28 -13.31
CA THR A 245 -28.81 -45.39 -14.66
C THR A 245 -29.26 -44.06 -15.27
N ARG A 246 -29.16 -42.95 -14.53
CA ARG A 246 -29.57 -41.62 -15.02
C ARG A 246 -28.58 -41.11 -16.07
N LYS A 247 -29.09 -40.36 -17.05
CA LYS A 247 -28.28 -39.68 -18.08
C LYS A 247 -28.04 -38.22 -17.77
N GLU A 248 -28.81 -37.65 -16.85
CA GLU A 248 -28.74 -36.24 -16.46
C GLU A 248 -27.48 -35.95 -15.66
N TYR A 249 -26.78 -34.89 -16.05
CA TYR A 249 -25.62 -34.40 -15.32
C TYR A 249 -26.03 -33.84 -13.97
N ARG A 250 -25.15 -34.01 -12.98
CA ARG A 250 -25.42 -33.65 -11.59
C ARG A 250 -24.53 -32.52 -11.10
N GLY A 251 -23.71 -31.92 -11.96
CA GLY A 251 -22.90 -30.78 -11.58
C GLY A 251 -22.12 -30.15 -12.71
N ALA A 252 -21.59 -28.97 -12.44
CA ALA A 252 -20.72 -28.22 -13.33
C ALA A 252 -19.74 -27.37 -12.51
N ALA A 253 -18.64 -26.94 -13.14
CA ALA A 253 -17.79 -25.92 -12.56
C ALA A 253 -18.15 -24.55 -13.12
N ILE A 254 -18.22 -23.53 -12.27
CA ILE A 254 -18.67 -22.19 -12.63
C ILE A 254 -17.60 -21.16 -12.30
N VAL A 255 -17.22 -20.35 -13.26
CA VAL A 255 -16.17 -19.33 -13.14
C VAL A 255 -16.80 -17.98 -12.80
N VAL A 256 -16.60 -17.53 -11.57
CA VAL A 256 -17.07 -16.23 -11.09
C VAL A 256 -16.09 -15.10 -11.42
N HIS A 257 -16.59 -13.87 -11.38
CA HIS A 257 -15.77 -12.67 -11.55
C HIS A 257 -14.91 -12.40 -10.30
N ASP A 258 -13.65 -12.05 -10.51
CA ASP A 258 -12.71 -11.62 -9.47
C ASP A 258 -11.80 -10.52 -10.04
N ALA A 259 -12.40 -9.41 -10.46
CA ALA A 259 -11.65 -8.28 -11.03
C ALA A 259 -10.60 -7.75 -10.04
N ILE A 260 -10.93 -7.70 -8.74
CA ILE A 260 -9.99 -7.30 -7.69
C ILE A 260 -8.79 -8.24 -7.64
N GLY A 261 -9.01 -9.56 -7.67
CA GLY A 261 -7.94 -10.55 -7.63
C GLY A 261 -7.06 -10.51 -8.87
N ILE A 262 -7.64 -10.31 -10.06
CA ILE A 262 -6.87 -10.13 -11.31
C ILE A 262 -5.96 -8.90 -11.20
N THR A 263 -6.49 -7.74 -10.79
CA THR A 263 -5.70 -6.51 -10.61
C THR A 263 -4.57 -6.72 -9.60
N GLN A 264 -4.83 -7.42 -8.49
CA GLN A 264 -3.85 -7.74 -7.46
C GLN A 264 -2.78 -8.72 -7.95
N GLU A 265 -3.15 -9.75 -8.71
CA GLU A 265 -2.21 -10.71 -9.32
C GLU A 265 -1.28 -10.00 -10.32
N LEU A 266 -1.83 -9.11 -11.16
CA LEU A 266 -1.05 -8.31 -12.10
C LEU A 266 -0.11 -7.33 -11.38
N ASN A 267 -0.57 -6.64 -10.33
CA ASN A 267 0.30 -5.77 -9.55
C ASN A 267 1.39 -6.57 -8.82
N THR A 268 1.05 -7.76 -8.31
CA THR A 268 2.03 -8.67 -7.68
C THR A 268 3.09 -9.11 -8.70
N TRP A 269 2.69 -9.47 -9.92
CA TRP A 269 3.62 -9.81 -10.99
C TRP A 269 4.51 -8.65 -11.42
N ARG A 270 3.96 -7.44 -11.50
CA ARG A 270 4.74 -6.21 -11.72
C ARG A 270 5.78 -6.02 -10.62
N ASN A 271 5.37 -6.19 -9.37
CA ASN A 271 6.23 -6.09 -8.19
C ASN A 271 7.25 -7.24 -8.08
N ALA A 272 7.00 -8.42 -8.66
CA ALA A 272 7.95 -9.54 -8.74
C ALA A 272 9.21 -9.22 -9.55
N SER A 273 9.24 -8.07 -10.24
CA SER A 273 10.44 -7.58 -10.93
C SER A 273 11.63 -7.33 -10.00
N VAL A 274 11.41 -7.06 -8.71
CA VAL A 274 12.48 -6.78 -7.74
C VAL A 274 13.10 -8.03 -7.12
N GLU A 275 12.55 -9.24 -7.36
CA GLU A 275 13.07 -10.46 -6.75
C GLU A 275 14.55 -10.75 -7.11
N PRO A 276 15.01 -10.56 -8.37
CA PRO A 276 16.43 -10.67 -8.68
C PRO A 276 17.30 -9.67 -7.93
N LEU A 277 16.79 -8.45 -7.68
CA LEU A 277 17.47 -7.44 -6.88
C LEU A 277 17.55 -7.90 -5.42
N ASP A 278 16.46 -8.37 -4.81
CA ASP A 278 16.49 -8.89 -3.44
C ASP A 278 17.48 -10.04 -3.29
N ALA A 279 17.49 -10.99 -4.25
CA ALA A 279 18.45 -12.08 -4.29
C ALA A 279 19.89 -11.56 -4.41
N PHE A 280 20.15 -10.58 -5.28
CA PHE A 280 21.46 -9.92 -5.38
C PHE A 280 21.86 -9.26 -4.06
N MET A 281 20.94 -8.59 -3.39
CA MET A 281 21.19 -7.90 -2.13
C MET A 281 21.54 -8.87 -0.98
N GLU A 282 21.04 -10.11 -1.02
CA GLU A 282 21.31 -11.16 -0.03
C GLU A 282 22.59 -11.95 -0.28
N GLN A 283 23.20 -11.81 -1.45
CA GLN A 283 24.47 -12.47 -1.76
C GLN A 283 25.57 -11.98 -0.81
N LYS A 284 26.30 -12.94 -0.26
CA LYS A 284 27.44 -12.72 0.62
C LYS A 284 28.74 -12.96 -0.12
N ASP A 285 29.76 -12.15 0.17
CA ASP A 285 31.11 -12.41 -0.32
C ASP A 285 31.91 -13.34 0.60
N ALA A 286 33.19 -13.53 0.28
CA ALA A 286 34.12 -14.34 1.06
C ALA A 286 34.31 -13.86 2.51
N GLU A 287 33.98 -12.60 2.81
CA GLU A 287 34.04 -12.00 4.14
C GLU A 287 32.69 -12.14 4.90
N ASN A 288 31.73 -12.89 4.33
CA ASN A 288 30.36 -13.06 4.85
C ASN A 288 29.59 -11.72 4.93
N LEU A 289 29.99 -10.73 4.13
CA LEU A 289 29.28 -9.44 4.00
C LEU A 289 28.26 -9.52 2.87
N ASP A 290 27.00 -9.25 3.22
CA ASP A 290 25.94 -9.16 2.22
C ASP A 290 26.01 -7.86 1.41
N ASN A 291 25.40 -7.88 0.23
CA ASN A 291 25.36 -6.71 -0.65
C ASN A 291 24.50 -5.58 -0.07
N LYS A 292 23.53 -5.87 0.83
CA LYS A 292 22.82 -4.87 1.66
C LYS A 292 23.81 -4.01 2.45
N ARG A 293 24.73 -4.65 3.18
CA ARG A 293 25.75 -3.96 3.97
C ARG A 293 26.70 -3.15 3.10
N LYS A 294 27.14 -3.71 1.96
CA LYS A 294 28.01 -2.99 1.01
C LYS A 294 27.34 -1.72 0.47
N LEU A 295 26.06 -1.79 0.10
CA LEU A 295 25.31 -0.62 -0.36
C LEU A 295 25.15 0.43 0.75
N THR A 296 24.83 0.02 1.98
CA THR A 296 24.75 0.95 3.13
C THR A 296 26.08 1.67 3.36
N VAL A 297 27.20 0.94 3.30
CA VAL A 297 28.54 1.52 3.47
C VAL A 297 28.86 2.47 2.31
N ALA A 298 28.59 2.07 1.06
CA ALA A 298 28.82 2.91 -0.11
C ALA A 298 28.03 4.23 -0.04
N PHE A 299 26.76 4.16 0.38
CA PHE A 299 25.90 5.33 0.57
C PHE A 299 26.36 6.22 1.73
N ALA A 300 26.77 5.64 2.86
CA ALA A 300 27.32 6.39 3.98
C ALA A 300 28.59 7.16 3.59
N ILE A 301 29.49 6.52 2.83
CA ILE A 301 30.69 7.16 2.30
C ILE A 301 30.33 8.36 1.41
N GLU A 302 29.36 8.22 0.52
CA GLU A 302 28.94 9.29 -0.37
C GLU A 302 28.38 10.50 0.41
N ASN A 303 27.56 10.24 1.42
CA ASN A 303 27.05 11.29 2.30
C ASN A 303 28.18 11.99 3.08
N ILE A 304 29.16 11.24 3.58
CA ILE A 304 30.32 11.83 4.26
C ILE A 304 31.12 12.71 3.29
N LYS A 305 31.36 12.25 2.06
CA LYS A 305 32.02 13.05 1.00
C LYS A 305 31.28 14.38 0.78
N GLN A 306 29.95 14.33 0.65
CA GLN A 306 29.13 15.52 0.46
C GLN A 306 29.17 16.47 1.67
N LEU A 307 29.04 15.95 2.89
CA LEU A 307 29.11 16.75 4.11
C LEU A 307 30.48 17.42 4.28
N LEU A 308 31.57 16.71 3.98
CA LEU A 308 32.92 17.27 4.01
C LEU A 308 33.09 18.36 2.96
N ALA A 309 32.57 18.17 1.76
CA ALA A 309 32.60 19.17 0.71
C ALA A 309 31.84 20.44 1.14
N GLU A 310 30.62 20.30 1.65
CA GLU A 310 29.81 21.42 2.15
C GLU A 310 30.48 22.15 3.32
N ALA A 311 31.03 21.41 4.28
CA ALA A 311 31.78 22.00 5.39
C ALA A 311 33.03 22.75 4.91
N ALA A 312 33.74 22.21 3.91
CA ALA A 312 34.91 22.86 3.32
C ALA A 312 34.53 24.18 2.62
N GLU A 313 33.44 24.20 1.86
CA GLU A 313 32.90 25.42 1.24
C GLU A 313 32.45 26.46 2.28
N ALA A 314 31.67 26.05 3.28
CA ALA A 314 31.21 26.94 4.33
C ALA A 314 32.40 27.53 5.12
N SER A 315 33.41 26.72 5.42
CA SER A 315 34.64 27.18 6.09
C SER A 315 35.40 28.21 5.26
N TYR A 316 35.40 28.06 3.93
CA TYR A 316 36.04 29.00 3.01
C TYR A 316 35.35 30.37 3.04
N TYR A 317 34.02 30.42 2.86
CA TYR A 317 33.30 31.68 2.88
C TYR A 317 33.36 32.37 4.24
N LYS A 318 33.32 31.60 5.34
CA LYS A 318 33.53 32.13 6.70
C LYS A 318 34.93 32.74 6.89
N ALA A 319 35.95 32.14 6.28
CA ALA A 319 37.29 32.70 6.29
C ALA A 319 37.39 33.98 5.46
N GLU A 320 36.75 34.02 4.28
CA GLU A 320 36.72 35.20 3.40
C GLU A 320 35.97 36.39 4.01
N GLN A 321 34.92 36.18 4.82
CA GLN A 321 34.18 37.27 5.49
C GLN A 321 35.07 38.16 6.38
N ASN A 322 36.18 37.62 6.89
CA ASN A 322 37.11 38.34 7.76
C ASN A 322 38.27 38.99 7.00
N ILE A 323 38.32 38.85 5.66
CA ILE A 323 39.39 39.39 4.80
C ILE A 323 38.86 40.61 4.04
N GLY A 324 39.60 41.72 4.09
CA GLY A 324 39.27 42.92 3.34
C GLY A 324 39.45 42.72 1.83
N VAL A 325 38.59 43.32 1.02
CA VAL A 325 38.63 43.20 -0.44
C VAL A 325 39.06 44.52 -1.07
N ARG A 326 39.95 44.45 -2.06
CA ARG A 326 40.32 45.59 -2.92
C ARG A 326 40.22 45.23 -4.39
N TYR A 327 39.81 46.20 -5.20
CA TYR A 327 39.69 46.06 -6.65
C TYR A 327 40.80 46.82 -7.37
N THR A 328 41.48 46.21 -8.33
CA THR A 328 42.59 46.83 -9.06
C THR A 328 42.16 47.61 -10.29
N ASP A 329 40.94 47.39 -10.79
CA ASP A 329 40.42 48.14 -11.93
C ASP A 329 40.12 49.59 -11.51
N ARG A 330 40.53 50.54 -12.36
CA ARG A 330 40.51 51.98 -12.08
C ARG A 330 39.12 52.51 -11.69
N GLU A 331 38.07 51.91 -12.23
CA GLU A 331 36.67 52.24 -11.96
C GLU A 331 36.27 52.02 -10.48
N TYR A 332 36.96 51.14 -9.76
CA TYR A 332 36.64 50.77 -8.37
C TYR A 332 37.60 51.36 -7.32
N GLU A 333 38.52 52.25 -7.72
CA GLU A 333 39.50 52.89 -6.82
C GLU A 333 38.84 53.66 -5.66
N MET A 334 37.69 54.31 -5.91
CA MET A 334 36.91 55.04 -4.90
C MET A 334 36.28 54.09 -3.86
N SER A 335 35.86 52.90 -4.28
CA SER A 335 35.28 51.87 -3.41
C SER A 335 36.33 51.29 -2.45
N ASN A 336 37.59 51.20 -2.88
CA ASN A 336 38.69 50.70 -2.05
C ASN A 336 38.97 51.58 -0.83
N ARG A 337 38.73 52.90 -0.89
CA ARG A 337 38.98 53.83 0.22
C ARG A 337 38.16 53.48 1.47
N HIS A 338 36.96 52.95 1.30
CA HIS A 338 36.07 52.53 2.38
C HIS A 338 36.42 51.13 2.91
N ALA A 339 36.96 50.25 2.07
CA ALA A 339 37.41 48.91 2.46
C ALA A 339 38.63 48.93 3.41
N VAL A 340 39.47 49.99 3.34
CA VAL A 340 40.64 50.16 4.22
C VAL A 340 40.25 50.33 5.71
N VAL A 341 39.03 50.83 5.99
CA VAL A 341 38.60 51.18 7.34
C VAL A 341 37.96 49.99 8.07
N GLN A 342 37.44 48.99 7.34
CA GLN A 342 36.60 47.92 7.91
C GLN A 342 37.31 46.58 8.20
N SER A 343 38.54 46.36 7.75
CA SER A 343 39.21 45.05 7.91
C SER A 343 40.47 45.11 8.78
N ALA A 344 40.67 44.08 9.60
CA ALA A 344 41.77 43.94 10.57
C ALA A 344 43.14 43.63 9.92
N GLY A 345 43.50 44.34 8.85
CA GLY A 345 44.85 44.38 8.28
C GLY A 345 45.18 43.34 7.19
N THR A 346 44.32 42.38 6.89
CA THR A 346 44.55 41.38 5.81
C THR A 346 43.66 41.67 4.60
N TYR A 347 44.26 41.89 3.42
CA TYR A 347 43.54 42.22 2.19
C TYR A 347 43.81 41.22 1.06
N ARG A 348 42.79 41.01 0.21
CA ARG A 348 42.89 40.30 -1.06
C ARG A 348 42.51 41.22 -2.21
N ASN A 349 43.33 41.18 -3.26
CA ASN A 349 43.13 42.02 -4.44
C ASN A 349 42.43 41.20 -5.54
N TYR A 350 41.40 41.77 -6.14
CA TYR A 350 40.69 41.25 -7.31
C TYR A 350 40.64 42.34 -8.39
N ARG A 351 40.34 42.01 -9.65
CA ARG A 351 40.19 43.04 -10.71
C ARG A 351 38.95 43.90 -10.47
N ASN A 352 37.81 43.23 -10.36
CA ASN A 352 36.48 43.80 -10.16
C ASN A 352 35.58 42.79 -9.39
N PRO A 353 34.33 43.14 -9.02
CA PRO A 353 33.43 42.24 -8.31
C PRO A 353 33.13 40.92 -9.03
N THR A 354 33.05 40.92 -10.37
CA THR A 354 32.83 39.70 -11.16
C THR A 354 34.02 38.75 -11.03
N HIS A 355 35.26 39.27 -11.19
CA HIS A 355 36.48 38.50 -11.00
C HIS A 355 36.61 37.96 -9.56
N GLN A 356 36.15 38.71 -8.55
CA GLN A 356 36.06 38.19 -7.18
C GLN A 356 35.15 36.98 -7.10
N GLN A 357 33.93 37.06 -7.63
CA GLN A 357 32.98 35.94 -7.60
C GLN A 357 33.53 34.71 -8.32
N GLU A 358 34.16 34.88 -9.48
CA GLU A 358 34.77 33.78 -10.24
C GLU A 358 35.87 33.08 -9.44
N VAL A 359 36.80 33.85 -8.85
CA VAL A 359 37.90 33.31 -8.03
C VAL A 359 37.37 32.62 -6.77
N GLN A 360 36.37 33.22 -6.10
CA GLN A 360 35.77 32.65 -4.90
C GLN A 360 35.03 31.34 -5.21
N GLN A 361 34.26 31.30 -6.29
CA GLN A 361 33.58 30.08 -6.73
C GLN A 361 34.58 29.00 -7.15
N ALA A 362 35.63 29.34 -7.89
CA ALA A 362 36.66 28.39 -8.28
C ALA A 362 37.41 27.81 -7.06
N THR A 363 37.77 28.67 -6.11
CA THR A 363 38.47 28.25 -4.88
C THR A 363 37.57 27.40 -3.97
N ALA A 364 36.30 27.79 -3.83
CA ALA A 364 35.31 27.00 -3.11
C ALA A 364 35.14 25.61 -3.74
N ARG A 365 34.99 25.53 -5.07
CA ARG A 365 34.92 24.26 -5.81
C ARG A 365 36.16 23.39 -5.60
N GLN A 366 37.35 23.98 -5.65
CA GLN A 366 38.59 23.26 -5.39
C GLN A 366 38.64 22.72 -3.95
N ARG A 367 38.30 23.54 -2.94
CA ARG A 367 38.24 23.09 -1.55
C ARG A 367 37.21 21.99 -1.31
N ARG A 368 36.06 22.03 -2.01
CA ARG A 368 35.09 20.95 -2.01
C ARG A 368 35.71 19.65 -2.53
N GLN A 369 36.39 19.70 -3.68
CA GLN A 369 37.04 18.53 -4.29
C GLN A 369 38.16 17.96 -3.39
N ASP A 370 38.99 18.83 -2.84
CA ASP A 370 40.14 18.41 -2.02
C ASP A 370 39.77 17.90 -0.62
N SER A 371 38.53 18.17 -0.16
CA SER A 371 38.07 17.81 1.18
C SER A 371 38.16 16.30 1.50
N TRP A 372 38.08 15.46 0.47
CA TRP A 372 38.16 13.99 0.62
C TRP A 372 39.59 13.44 0.58
N ASN A 373 40.58 14.20 0.09
CA ASN A 373 41.92 13.69 -0.24
C ASN A 373 42.60 12.98 0.95
N LYS A 374 42.42 13.51 2.17
CA LYS A 374 42.97 12.92 3.40
C LYS A 374 42.42 11.51 3.70
N TYR A 375 41.20 11.22 3.25
CA TYR A 375 40.50 9.97 3.54
C TYR A 375 40.58 8.96 2.38
N ALA A 376 41.03 9.40 1.20
CA ALA A 376 41.01 8.60 -0.02
C ALA A 376 41.82 7.30 0.10
N GLU A 377 42.96 7.31 0.81
CA GLU A 377 43.82 6.14 1.00
C GLU A 377 43.18 5.03 1.86
N HIS A 378 42.16 5.36 2.66
CA HIS A 378 41.48 4.41 3.55
C HIS A 378 40.35 3.64 2.86
N LEU A 379 40.07 3.93 1.59
CA LEU A 379 38.97 3.33 0.84
C LEU A 379 39.45 2.76 -0.49
N ASN A 380 39.10 1.49 -0.75
CA ASN A 380 39.23 0.93 -2.09
C ASN A 380 38.07 1.42 -2.98
N GLU A 381 38.30 2.54 -3.67
CA GLU A 381 37.28 3.18 -4.51
C GLU A 381 36.92 2.32 -5.73
N ASP A 382 37.86 1.59 -6.33
CA ASP A 382 37.59 0.71 -7.47
C ASP A 382 36.62 -0.43 -7.11
N ARG A 383 36.83 -1.08 -5.96
CA ARG A 383 35.93 -2.13 -5.45
C ARG A 383 34.53 -1.56 -5.15
N ARG A 384 34.45 -0.33 -4.61
CA ARG A 384 33.17 0.37 -4.37
C ARG A 384 32.45 0.67 -5.68
N GLN A 385 33.15 1.21 -6.68
CA GLN A 385 32.58 1.56 -7.99
C GLN A 385 32.15 0.31 -8.78
N ALA A 386 32.94 -0.76 -8.75
CA ALA A 386 32.57 -2.03 -9.37
C ALA A 386 31.27 -2.59 -8.77
N PHE A 387 31.17 -2.60 -7.43
CA PHE A 387 29.94 -2.99 -6.74
C PHE A 387 28.74 -2.11 -7.15
N LEU A 388 28.90 -0.78 -7.18
CA LEU A 388 27.83 0.14 -7.57
C LEU A 388 27.40 -0.06 -9.03
N LYS A 389 28.33 -0.39 -9.94
CA LYS A 389 28.01 -0.71 -11.33
C LYS A 389 27.21 -2.00 -11.46
N ASP A 390 27.58 -3.04 -10.71
CA ASP A 390 26.81 -4.29 -10.67
C ASP A 390 25.43 -4.08 -10.06
N TYR A 391 25.36 -3.31 -8.97
CA TYR A 391 24.11 -2.89 -8.35
C TYR A 391 23.21 -2.18 -9.36
N GLN A 392 23.72 -1.15 -10.05
CA GLN A 392 22.96 -0.39 -11.04
C GLN A 392 22.45 -1.28 -12.16
N ARG A 393 23.27 -2.19 -12.68
CA ARG A 393 22.85 -3.14 -13.72
C ARG A 393 21.67 -4.01 -13.27
N VAL A 394 21.66 -4.48 -12.01
CA VAL A 394 20.56 -5.29 -11.48
C VAL A 394 19.30 -4.45 -11.26
N VAL A 395 19.48 -3.21 -10.80
CA VAL A 395 18.41 -2.21 -10.70
C VAL A 395 17.75 -1.94 -12.06
N ASP A 396 18.54 -1.63 -13.09
CA ASP A 396 18.04 -1.34 -14.44
C ASP A 396 17.23 -2.51 -15.01
N GLN A 397 17.67 -3.75 -14.74
CA GLN A 397 16.95 -4.96 -15.14
C GLN A 397 15.61 -5.11 -14.41
N ALA A 398 15.58 -4.83 -13.10
CA ALA A 398 14.34 -4.85 -12.32
C ALA A 398 13.37 -3.77 -12.82
N ASP A 399 13.86 -2.56 -13.06
CA ASP A 399 13.05 -1.44 -13.55
C ASP A 399 12.49 -1.71 -14.95
N GLN A 400 13.32 -2.20 -15.89
CA GLN A 400 12.85 -2.58 -17.22
C GLN A 400 11.76 -3.66 -17.16
N ALA A 401 11.93 -4.67 -16.30
CA ALA A 401 10.93 -5.72 -16.13
C ALA A 401 9.64 -5.20 -15.50
N LYS A 402 9.73 -4.29 -14.54
CA LYS A 402 8.61 -3.63 -13.88
C LYS A 402 7.80 -2.79 -14.88
N ASP A 403 8.48 -1.97 -15.69
CA ASP A 403 7.86 -1.10 -16.70
C ASP A 403 7.17 -1.90 -17.79
N ALA A 404 7.80 -2.98 -18.28
CA ALA A 404 7.20 -3.88 -19.27
C ALA A 404 5.91 -4.56 -18.77
N ARG A 405 5.74 -4.72 -17.46
CA ARG A 405 4.56 -5.35 -16.82
C ARG A 405 3.49 -4.35 -16.41
N ALA A 406 3.81 -3.06 -16.31
CA ALA A 406 2.91 -2.04 -15.76
C ALA A 406 1.62 -1.88 -16.57
N GLY A 407 1.71 -1.91 -17.91
CA GLY A 407 0.55 -1.68 -18.78
C GLY A 407 -0.60 -2.67 -18.56
N ASP A 408 -0.29 -3.94 -18.31
CA ASP A 408 -1.31 -4.97 -18.03
C ASP A 408 -2.07 -4.67 -16.73
N HIS A 409 -1.33 -4.26 -15.68
CA HIS A 409 -1.88 -3.89 -14.37
C HIS A 409 -2.77 -2.64 -14.44
N LEU A 410 -2.28 -1.56 -15.06
CA LEU A 410 -3.01 -0.29 -15.11
C LEU A 410 -4.33 -0.41 -15.90
N ARG A 411 -4.36 -1.17 -17.00
CA ARG A 411 -5.59 -1.40 -17.78
C ARG A 411 -6.71 -2.04 -16.94
N TRP A 412 -6.36 -2.98 -16.05
CA TRP A 412 -7.33 -3.57 -15.13
C TRP A 412 -7.73 -2.62 -14.00
N LEU A 413 -6.76 -1.88 -13.47
CA LEU A 413 -6.98 -0.92 -12.40
C LEU A 413 -7.98 0.19 -12.82
N GLU A 414 -7.95 0.59 -14.10
CA GLU A 414 -8.86 1.59 -14.69
C GLU A 414 -10.14 0.98 -15.30
N SER A 415 -10.34 -0.34 -15.21
CA SER A 415 -11.48 -1.02 -15.85
C SER A 415 -12.79 -0.86 -15.10
N GLU A 416 -13.91 -0.81 -15.83
CA GLU A 416 -15.25 -0.78 -15.22
C GLU A 416 -15.52 -2.03 -14.36
N SER A 417 -15.04 -3.20 -14.78
CA SER A 417 -15.17 -4.43 -14.00
C SER A 417 -14.48 -4.35 -12.63
N PHE A 418 -13.36 -3.63 -12.54
CA PHE A 418 -12.70 -3.38 -11.25
C PHE A 418 -13.51 -2.41 -10.39
N LEU A 419 -14.03 -1.32 -10.97
CA LEU A 419 -14.88 -0.36 -10.26
C LEU A 419 -16.19 -0.97 -9.76
N GLU A 420 -16.86 -1.81 -10.57
CA GLU A 420 -18.06 -2.56 -10.17
C GLU A 420 -17.77 -3.49 -8.99
N ALA A 421 -16.61 -4.17 -9.00
CA ALA A 421 -16.21 -5.03 -7.88
C ALA A 421 -15.95 -4.22 -6.60
N LEU A 422 -15.39 -3.01 -6.72
CA LEU A 422 -15.20 -2.09 -5.58
C LEU A 422 -16.52 -1.52 -5.04
N ASP A 423 -17.58 -1.47 -5.85
CA ASP A 423 -18.90 -1.00 -5.41
C ASP A 423 -19.61 -2.00 -4.47
N ALA A 424 -19.06 -3.21 -4.31
CA ALA A 424 -19.50 -4.17 -3.30
C ALA A 424 -19.16 -3.75 -1.86
N PHE A 425 -18.17 -2.86 -1.67
CA PHE A 425 -17.79 -2.35 -0.36
C PHE A 425 -18.77 -1.27 0.09
N ASP A 426 -19.35 -1.47 1.27
CA ASP A 426 -20.33 -0.54 1.82
C ASP A 426 -19.69 0.80 2.20
N ARG A 427 -20.22 1.88 1.62
CA ARG A 427 -19.67 3.23 1.70
C ARG A 427 -20.09 3.98 2.97
N ASN A 428 -20.77 3.30 3.89
CA ASN A 428 -21.25 3.84 5.15
C ASN A 428 -20.87 2.95 6.36
N ASP A 429 -20.02 1.95 6.16
CA ASP A 429 -19.59 1.00 7.18
C ASP A 429 -18.08 1.11 7.47
N ALA A 430 -17.72 1.15 8.75
CA ALA A 430 -16.34 1.36 9.20
C ALA A 430 -15.45 0.11 9.08
N GLU A 431 -16.02 -1.10 9.13
CA GLU A 431 -15.25 -2.31 8.86
C GLU A 431 -14.93 -2.39 7.37
N GLN A 432 -15.91 -2.10 6.51
CA GLN A 432 -15.73 -2.05 5.06
C GLN A 432 -14.74 -1.00 4.60
N ALA A 433 -14.66 0.15 5.30
CA ALA A 433 -13.61 1.14 5.08
C ALA A 433 -12.20 0.51 5.17
N LEU A 434 -11.93 -0.26 6.23
CA LEU A 434 -10.63 -0.89 6.46
C LEU A 434 -10.34 -2.03 5.47
N LEU A 435 -11.36 -2.82 5.15
CA LEU A 435 -11.26 -3.93 4.19
C LEU A 435 -11.04 -3.42 2.77
N PHE A 436 -11.69 -2.32 2.39
CA PHE A 436 -11.46 -1.63 1.12
C PHE A 436 -10.01 -1.16 1.00
N GLU A 437 -9.49 -0.49 2.03
CA GLU A 437 -8.08 -0.04 2.04
C GLU A 437 -7.10 -1.19 1.84
N ASP A 438 -7.36 -2.35 2.45
CA ASP A 438 -6.52 -3.53 2.29
C ASP A 438 -6.56 -4.08 0.86
N GLN A 439 -7.74 -4.20 0.25
CA GLN A 439 -7.84 -4.64 -1.13
C GLN A 439 -7.19 -3.65 -2.10
N MET A 440 -7.39 -2.35 -1.88
CA MET A 440 -6.75 -1.29 -2.66
C MET A 440 -5.23 -1.27 -2.47
N GLY A 441 -4.74 -1.46 -1.25
CA GLY A 441 -3.31 -1.55 -0.97
C GLY A 441 -2.63 -2.64 -1.77
N LYS A 442 -3.23 -3.84 -1.84
CA LYS A 442 -2.74 -4.93 -2.71
C LYS A 442 -2.80 -4.56 -4.19
N ALA A 443 -3.84 -3.84 -4.60
CA ALA A 443 -4.05 -3.46 -5.99
C ALA A 443 -3.08 -2.36 -6.49
N ILE A 444 -2.63 -1.45 -5.62
CA ILE A 444 -1.84 -0.28 -6.06
C ILE A 444 -0.40 -0.26 -5.53
N VAL A 445 -0.06 -1.09 -4.55
CA VAL A 445 1.25 -1.03 -3.90
C VAL A 445 2.41 -0.98 -4.90
N GLY A 446 3.24 0.06 -4.76
CA GLY A 446 4.47 0.26 -5.53
C GLY A 446 4.26 0.70 -6.97
N MET A 447 3.05 1.07 -7.39
CA MET A 447 2.78 1.48 -8.77
C MET A 447 3.49 2.78 -9.16
N ASN A 448 3.71 3.67 -8.18
CA ASN A 448 4.50 4.90 -8.30
C ASN A 448 5.97 4.65 -8.63
N ALA A 449 6.45 3.41 -8.52
CA ALA A 449 7.81 3.06 -8.93
C ALA A 449 7.98 3.01 -10.46
N THR A 450 6.93 3.26 -11.26
CA THR A 450 6.98 3.31 -12.73
C THR A 450 6.51 4.67 -13.21
N ALA A 451 7.09 5.20 -14.30
CA ALA A 451 6.70 6.50 -14.83
C ALA A 451 5.22 6.57 -15.22
N VAL A 452 4.68 5.48 -15.79
CA VAL A 452 3.26 5.39 -16.18
C VAL A 452 2.32 5.29 -14.98
N GLY A 453 2.72 4.58 -13.92
CA GLY A 453 1.94 4.49 -12.69
C GLY A 453 1.94 5.82 -11.92
N GLU A 454 3.08 6.49 -11.85
CA GLU A 454 3.20 7.83 -11.27
C GLU A 454 2.34 8.85 -12.03
N ALA A 455 2.40 8.84 -13.37
CA ALA A 455 1.55 9.71 -14.19
C ALA A 455 0.05 9.47 -13.98
N LEU A 456 -0.38 8.22 -13.72
CA LEU A 456 -1.76 7.91 -13.39
C LEU A 456 -2.15 8.45 -12.00
N LEU A 457 -1.30 8.27 -10.99
CA LEU A 457 -1.53 8.82 -9.65
C LEU A 457 -1.63 10.34 -9.69
N GLU A 458 -0.75 11.00 -10.45
CA GLU A 458 -0.75 12.45 -10.63
C GLU A 458 -2.04 12.95 -11.29
N ARG A 459 -2.49 12.26 -12.35
CA ARG A 459 -3.78 12.57 -13.00
C ARG A 459 -4.96 12.40 -12.04
N TRP A 460 -5.00 11.34 -11.25
CA TRP A 460 -6.05 11.16 -10.25
C TRP A 460 -5.98 12.19 -9.13
N ARG A 461 -4.77 12.56 -8.68
CA ARG A 461 -4.55 13.59 -7.66
C ARG A 461 -5.10 14.94 -8.12
N ALA A 462 -4.85 15.32 -9.37
CA ALA A 462 -5.28 16.59 -9.93
C ALA A 462 -6.77 16.63 -10.35
N ALA A 463 -7.42 15.47 -10.47
CA ALA A 463 -8.81 15.36 -10.89
C ALA A 463 -9.81 15.48 -9.72
N ASP A 464 -11.06 15.76 -10.07
CA ASP A 464 -12.17 15.79 -9.11
C ASP A 464 -12.41 14.42 -8.45
N ILE A 465 -12.98 14.46 -7.25
CA ILE A 465 -13.33 13.26 -6.47
C ILE A 465 -14.54 12.58 -7.11
N SER A 466 -14.31 11.43 -7.72
CA SER A 466 -15.33 10.61 -8.39
C SER A 466 -15.19 9.12 -8.05
N ARG A 467 -16.11 8.28 -8.57
CA ARG A 467 -16.08 6.82 -8.40
C ARG A 467 -14.82 6.19 -8.99
N GLU A 468 -14.37 6.73 -10.13
CA GLU A 468 -13.22 6.32 -10.92
C GLU A 468 -11.90 6.84 -10.32
N ASN A 469 -11.95 7.90 -9.51
CA ASN A 469 -10.78 8.48 -8.87
C ASN A 469 -10.34 7.67 -7.66
N LEU A 470 -9.57 6.61 -7.92
CA LEU A 470 -9.10 5.68 -6.90
C LEU A 470 -8.11 6.30 -5.91
N PHE A 471 -7.47 7.43 -6.25
CA PHE A 471 -6.61 8.16 -5.32
C PHE A 471 -7.42 8.75 -4.16
N TRP A 472 -8.39 9.62 -4.47
CA TRP A 472 -9.22 10.27 -3.46
C TRP A 472 -10.18 9.30 -2.78
N ARG A 473 -10.75 8.34 -3.52
CA ARG A 473 -11.59 7.28 -2.96
C ARG A 473 -10.84 6.43 -1.93
N SER A 474 -9.55 6.13 -2.18
CA SER A 474 -8.69 5.43 -1.22
C SER A 474 -8.32 6.29 -0.01
N LEU A 475 -8.05 7.58 -0.22
CA LEU A 475 -7.81 8.50 0.90
C LEU A 475 -9.02 8.60 1.82
N ALA A 476 -10.22 8.71 1.24
CA ALA A 476 -11.50 8.79 1.94
C ALA A 476 -12.06 7.42 2.41
N GLN A 477 -11.27 6.34 2.36
CA GLN A 477 -11.67 4.99 2.78
C GLN A 477 -12.96 4.47 2.12
N ASN A 478 -13.23 4.88 0.88
CA ASN A 478 -14.47 4.61 0.16
C ASN A 478 -15.74 5.04 0.91
N GLN A 479 -15.64 5.93 1.90
CA GLN A 479 -16.77 6.42 2.69
C GLN A 479 -17.37 7.68 2.08
N THR A 480 -18.68 7.68 1.85
CA THR A 480 -19.40 8.81 1.26
C THR A 480 -19.20 10.08 2.08
N ALA A 481 -19.33 9.98 3.41
CA ALA A 481 -19.19 11.13 4.30
C ALA A 481 -17.78 11.74 4.29
N LEU A 482 -16.73 10.92 4.13
CA LEU A 482 -15.35 11.40 4.01
C LEU A 482 -15.12 12.05 2.64
N GLU A 483 -15.58 11.44 1.56
CA GLU A 483 -15.48 12.02 0.22
C GLU A 483 -16.19 13.38 0.14
N ASP A 484 -17.40 13.48 0.68
CA ASP A 484 -18.15 14.73 0.71
C ASP A 484 -17.42 15.82 1.49
N GLU A 485 -16.83 15.47 2.64
CA GLU A 485 -16.04 16.43 3.42
C GLU A 485 -14.80 16.90 2.66
N VAL A 486 -14.04 15.99 2.05
CA VAL A 486 -12.85 16.35 1.25
C VAL A 486 -13.26 17.22 0.05
N LYS A 487 -14.38 16.91 -0.63
CA LYS A 487 -14.93 17.73 -1.73
C LYS A 487 -15.22 19.17 -1.29
N THR A 488 -15.62 19.40 -0.04
CA THR A 488 -15.81 20.76 0.46
C THR A 488 -14.50 21.51 0.69
N LEU A 489 -13.42 20.79 1.02
CA LEU A 489 -12.12 21.35 1.39
C LEU A 489 -11.24 21.66 0.16
N VAL A 490 -11.30 20.83 -0.89
CA VAL A 490 -10.48 20.99 -2.10
C VAL A 490 -10.60 22.38 -2.75
N PRO A 491 -11.80 22.94 -2.98
CA PRO A 491 -11.93 24.29 -3.54
C PRO A 491 -11.33 25.40 -2.66
N GLN A 492 -11.19 25.15 -1.35
CA GLN A 492 -10.66 26.09 -0.37
C GLN A 492 -9.15 25.98 -0.19
N GLN A 493 -8.45 25.08 -0.91
CA GLN A 493 -7.04 24.75 -0.69
C GLN A 493 -6.12 25.98 -0.57
N HIS A 494 -6.33 27.03 -1.37
CA HIS A 494 -5.52 28.24 -1.33
C HIS A 494 -5.75 29.07 -0.06
N SER A 495 -7.00 29.21 0.39
CA SER A 495 -7.32 29.99 1.59
C SER A 495 -6.94 29.24 2.86
N LEU A 496 -7.03 27.91 2.86
CA LEU A 496 -6.72 27.06 4.02
C LEU A 496 -5.26 27.20 4.47
N VAL A 497 -4.31 27.40 3.54
CA VAL A 497 -2.87 27.55 3.84
C VAL A 497 -2.57 28.78 4.74
N HIS A 498 -3.45 29.78 4.73
CA HIS A 498 -3.24 31.05 5.43
C HIS A 498 -3.99 31.16 6.76
N LEU A 499 -4.76 30.13 7.14
CA LEU A 499 -5.50 30.12 8.39
C LEU A 499 -4.58 29.89 9.59
N ASP A 500 -4.93 30.48 10.73
CA ASP A 500 -4.24 30.20 11.98
C ASP A 500 -4.49 28.74 12.43
N PRO A 501 -3.61 28.17 13.26
CA PRO A 501 -3.70 26.76 13.66
C PRO A 501 -5.02 26.36 14.35
N GLN A 502 -5.69 27.27 15.07
CA GLN A 502 -6.94 26.96 15.78
C GLN A 502 -8.11 26.89 14.81
N THR A 503 -8.30 27.93 13.99
CA THR A 503 -9.34 27.95 12.94
C THR A 503 -9.16 26.76 12.01
N LEU A 504 -7.91 26.41 11.70
CA LEU A 504 -7.62 25.27 10.87
C LEU A 504 -7.96 23.93 11.51
N GLN A 505 -7.68 23.76 12.81
CA GLN A 505 -8.08 22.58 13.54
C GLN A 505 -9.61 22.42 13.53
N GLU A 506 -10.35 23.52 13.66
CA GLU A 506 -11.82 23.51 13.57
C GLU A 506 -12.29 23.10 12.18
N LYS A 507 -11.67 23.62 11.11
CA LYS A 507 -12.00 23.26 9.71
C LYS A 507 -11.82 21.78 9.41
N PHE A 508 -10.83 21.12 10.00
CA PHE A 508 -10.54 19.69 9.78
C PHE A 508 -11.12 18.76 10.86
N LYS A 509 -11.79 19.31 11.88
CA LYS A 509 -12.34 18.53 13.00
C LYS A 509 -13.30 17.46 12.52
N LYS A 510 -14.27 17.84 11.67
CA LYS A 510 -15.25 16.90 11.10
C LYS A 510 -14.58 15.76 10.34
N LEU A 511 -13.54 16.06 9.55
CA LEU A 511 -12.78 15.05 8.84
C LEU A 511 -12.07 14.08 9.80
N SER A 512 -11.43 14.59 10.86
CA SER A 512 -10.80 13.75 11.89
C SER A 512 -11.81 12.89 12.65
N ASP A 513 -12.97 13.45 13.01
CA ASP A 513 -14.05 12.73 13.71
C ASP A 513 -14.64 11.60 12.84
N LEU A 514 -14.66 11.77 11.51
CA LEU A 514 -15.07 10.72 10.58
C LEU A 514 -14.07 9.57 10.53
N TYR A 515 -12.76 9.86 10.46
CA TYR A 515 -11.72 8.83 10.48
C TYR A 515 -11.65 8.07 11.81
N GLU A 516 -12.00 8.73 12.92
CA GLU A 516 -12.00 8.16 14.27
C GLU A 516 -12.83 6.87 14.36
N LYS A 517 -13.92 6.75 13.58
CA LYS A 517 -14.74 5.53 13.55
C LYS A 517 -13.95 4.30 13.13
N SER A 518 -13.11 4.43 12.10
CA SER A 518 -12.24 3.34 11.61
C SER A 518 -11.06 3.09 12.55
N GLY A 519 -10.51 4.15 13.16
CA GLY A 519 -9.45 4.07 14.16
C GLY A 519 -9.90 3.32 15.42
N ALA A 520 -11.05 3.67 15.98
CA ALA A 520 -11.62 3.03 17.15
C ALA A 520 -11.92 1.53 16.91
N LEU A 521 -12.32 1.15 15.69
CA LEU A 521 -12.48 -0.25 15.32
C LEU A 521 -11.14 -1.00 15.32
N LEU A 522 -10.08 -0.39 14.77
CA LEU A 522 -8.73 -0.99 14.82
C LEU A 522 -8.25 -1.18 16.27
N ASP A 523 -8.47 -0.18 17.13
CA ASP A 523 -8.12 -0.25 18.55
C ASP A 523 -8.92 -1.35 19.26
N ALA A 524 -10.22 -1.46 18.98
CA ALA A 524 -11.06 -2.53 19.52
C ALA A 524 -10.59 -3.92 19.07
N LEU A 525 -10.20 -4.09 17.81
CA LEU A 525 -9.65 -5.35 17.28
C LEU A 525 -8.30 -5.73 17.90
N ALA A 526 -7.51 -4.73 18.34
CA ALA A 526 -6.24 -4.94 19.02
C ALA A 526 -6.42 -5.26 20.51
N GLN A 527 -7.40 -4.65 21.17
CA GLN A 527 -7.64 -4.76 22.61
C GLN A 527 -8.51 -5.95 23.00
N SER A 528 -9.32 -6.47 22.08
CA SER A 528 -10.33 -7.48 22.38
C SER A 528 -10.15 -8.77 21.59
N GLY A 529 -10.51 -9.91 22.20
CA GLY A 529 -10.65 -11.20 21.50
C GLY A 529 -11.93 -11.31 20.65
N ILE A 530 -12.55 -10.19 20.26
CA ILE A 530 -13.80 -10.18 19.50
C ILE A 530 -13.58 -10.78 18.10
N ALA A 531 -14.62 -11.45 17.57
CA ALA A 531 -14.62 -11.93 16.19
C ALA A 531 -14.64 -10.73 15.22
N GLY A 532 -13.53 -10.50 14.53
CA GLY A 532 -13.37 -9.45 13.53
C GLY A 532 -12.34 -9.85 12.47
N PRO A 533 -12.08 -8.99 11.48
CA PRO A 533 -11.19 -9.32 10.38
C PRO A 533 -9.79 -9.72 10.89
N PRO A 534 -9.20 -10.80 10.36
CA PRO A 534 -7.84 -11.17 10.75
C PRO A 534 -6.83 -10.15 10.22
N ALA A 535 -5.67 -10.06 10.87
CA ALA A 535 -4.65 -9.06 10.54
C ALA A 535 -4.20 -9.07 9.06
N SER A 536 -4.27 -10.23 8.38
CA SER A 536 -3.98 -10.38 6.94
C SER A 536 -4.93 -9.60 6.02
N TYR A 537 -6.11 -9.21 6.51
CA TYR A 537 -7.09 -8.36 5.83
C TYR A 537 -6.93 -6.87 6.15
N LEU A 538 -5.89 -6.50 6.91
CA LEU A 538 -5.64 -5.12 7.30
C LEU A 538 -4.21 -4.67 6.96
N ALA A 539 -3.30 -5.61 6.69
CA ALA A 539 -1.89 -5.30 6.48
C ALA A 539 -1.63 -4.37 5.29
N ALA A 540 -2.37 -4.51 4.19
CA ALA A 540 -2.08 -3.76 2.98
C ALA A 540 -2.53 -2.29 3.00
N GLY A 541 -3.40 -1.89 3.95
CA GLY A 541 -3.78 -0.48 4.08
C GLY A 541 -2.60 0.44 4.39
N ALA A 542 -1.61 -0.02 5.18
CA ALA A 542 -0.37 0.74 5.42
C ALA A 542 0.45 0.93 4.13
N LEU A 543 0.49 -0.09 3.28
CA LEU A 543 1.15 -0.07 1.97
C LEU A 543 0.45 0.90 1.00
N MET A 544 -0.88 0.98 1.07
CA MET A 544 -1.67 1.95 0.31
C MET A 544 -1.28 3.39 0.67
N ILE A 545 -1.29 3.71 1.96
CA ILE A 545 -0.86 5.03 2.45
C ILE A 545 0.52 5.39 1.93
N ASN A 546 1.47 4.46 2.00
CA ASN A 546 2.83 4.78 1.57
C ASN A 546 2.90 5.04 0.06
N THR A 547 2.14 4.27 -0.73
CA THR A 547 2.09 4.46 -2.19
C THR A 547 1.50 5.83 -2.55
N LEU A 548 0.37 6.20 -1.93
CA LEU A 548 -0.30 7.48 -2.21
C LEU A 548 0.42 8.67 -1.55
N GLY A 549 0.97 8.50 -0.36
CA GLY A 549 1.67 9.55 0.39
C GLY A 549 3.01 9.93 -0.23
N ASN A 550 3.64 9.03 -1.00
CA ASN A 550 4.85 9.34 -1.75
C ASN A 550 4.66 10.48 -2.76
N THR A 551 3.44 10.75 -3.23
CA THR A 551 3.17 11.89 -4.13
C THR A 551 3.40 13.24 -3.44
N LEU A 552 3.50 13.30 -2.09
CA LEU A 552 3.96 14.51 -1.39
C LEU A 552 5.44 14.83 -1.70
N PHE A 553 6.22 13.85 -2.15
CA PHE A 553 7.67 13.97 -2.32
C PHE A 553 8.15 13.87 -3.76
N GLN A 554 7.32 13.36 -4.67
CA GLN A 554 7.71 13.01 -6.04
C GLN A 554 7.22 14.06 -7.04
N GLY A 555 8.15 14.59 -7.85
CA GLY A 555 7.87 15.49 -8.97
C GLY A 555 8.94 16.56 -9.20
N THR A 556 9.28 16.80 -10.47
CA THR A 556 9.93 18.03 -10.99
C THR A 556 9.08 19.30 -10.74
N LEU A 557 7.84 19.13 -10.26
CA LEU A 557 6.85 20.15 -9.91
C LEU A 557 6.71 20.41 -8.39
N ALA A 558 7.62 19.89 -7.56
CA ALA A 558 7.85 20.43 -6.21
C ALA A 558 8.38 21.89 -6.25
N SER A 559 8.58 22.46 -7.44
CA SER A 559 8.80 23.89 -7.67
C SER A 559 7.49 24.69 -7.55
N ASN A 560 7.20 25.17 -6.34
CA ASN A 560 6.39 26.36 -6.01
C ASN A 560 4.92 26.51 -6.49
N LEU A 561 4.40 25.70 -7.42
CA LEU A 561 3.03 25.86 -7.97
C LEU A 561 1.97 24.95 -7.30
N ASP A 562 2.35 23.85 -6.65
CA ASP A 562 1.43 22.85 -6.05
C ASP A 562 1.30 22.91 -4.52
N LYS A 563 1.86 23.94 -3.87
CA LYS A 563 1.92 24.03 -2.39
C LYS A 563 0.54 23.89 -1.70
N PRO A 564 -0.56 24.50 -2.18
CA PRO A 564 -1.85 24.41 -1.50
C PRO A 564 -2.47 23.01 -1.52
N LEU A 565 -2.38 22.31 -2.66
CA LEU A 565 -2.91 20.95 -2.80
C LEU A 565 -2.11 19.96 -1.97
N ASN A 566 -0.77 20.04 -2.01
CA ASN A 566 0.09 19.17 -1.19
C ASN A 566 -0.09 19.43 0.31
N TRP A 567 -0.29 20.70 0.67
CA TRP A 567 -0.62 21.06 2.05
C TRP A 567 -1.97 20.46 2.47
N LEU A 568 -3.01 20.52 1.61
CA LEU A 568 -4.30 19.90 1.87
C LEU A 568 -4.17 18.38 2.02
N LEU A 569 -3.43 17.73 1.12
CA LEU A 569 -3.14 16.28 1.19
C LEU A 569 -2.47 15.89 2.51
N ALA A 570 -1.44 16.63 2.93
CA ALA A 570 -0.78 16.41 4.20
C ALA A 570 -1.77 16.55 5.39
N ARG A 571 -2.74 17.48 5.29
CA ARG A 571 -3.79 17.63 6.32
C ARG A 571 -4.81 16.51 6.29
N VAL A 572 -5.24 16.03 5.12
CA VAL A 572 -6.11 14.85 5.01
C VAL A 572 -5.41 13.64 5.62
N LEU A 573 -4.15 13.38 5.26
CA LEU A 573 -3.34 12.29 5.84
C LEU A 573 -3.16 12.44 7.35
N LYS A 574 -3.01 13.67 7.86
CA LYS A 574 -2.98 13.94 9.29
C LYS A 574 -4.32 13.64 9.96
N SER A 575 -5.45 14.01 9.36
CA SER A 575 -6.79 13.70 9.89
C SER A 575 -7.06 12.21 9.97
N ARG A 576 -6.43 11.38 9.12
CA ARG A 576 -6.48 9.92 9.22
C ARG A 576 -5.90 9.36 10.51
N LEU A 577 -5.09 10.14 11.24
CA LEU A 577 -4.62 9.78 12.57
C LEU A 577 -5.75 9.80 13.63
N GLY A 578 -6.97 10.25 13.28
CA GLY A 578 -8.10 10.29 14.21
C GLY A 578 -7.80 11.18 15.42
N HIS A 579 -8.08 10.69 16.63
CA HIS A 579 -7.81 11.38 17.89
C HIS A 579 -6.32 11.69 18.11
N TYR A 580 -5.41 10.87 17.58
CA TYR A 580 -3.96 11.16 17.65
C TYR A 580 -3.56 12.43 16.88
N SER A 581 -4.39 12.89 15.94
CA SER A 581 -4.13 14.11 15.16
C SER A 581 -4.05 15.38 16.00
N GLN A 582 -4.70 15.41 17.17
CA GLN A 582 -4.70 16.57 18.09
C GLN A 582 -3.35 16.76 18.79
N HIS A 583 -2.61 15.66 19.00
CA HIS A 583 -1.28 15.67 19.59
C HIS A 583 -0.18 16.02 18.59
N PHE A 584 -0.50 16.02 17.29
CA PHE A 584 0.45 16.32 16.22
C PHE A 584 0.19 17.70 15.64
N ARG A 585 1.20 18.58 15.60
CA ARG A 585 1.09 19.89 14.94
C ARG A 585 2.14 19.99 13.83
N LEU A 586 1.69 19.92 12.57
CA LEU A 586 2.57 19.94 11.40
C LEU A 586 3.41 21.22 11.29
N GLU A 587 2.98 22.34 11.86
CA GLU A 587 3.64 23.64 11.70
C GLU A 587 4.31 24.19 12.99
N MET A 588 3.96 23.65 14.16
CA MET A 588 4.22 24.29 15.47
C MET A 588 5.06 23.41 16.41
N ARG A 589 6.15 22.82 15.91
CA ARG A 589 7.13 22.13 16.75
C ARG A 589 8.36 23.00 17.03
N ASP A 590 8.13 24.28 17.36
CA ASP A 590 9.08 25.30 17.87
C ASP A 590 10.51 25.24 17.31
N GLY A 591 10.67 24.89 16.03
CA GLY A 591 11.97 24.83 15.38
C GLY A 591 12.93 23.73 15.87
N LYS A 592 12.61 22.96 16.92
CA LYS A 592 13.54 21.98 17.50
C LYS A 592 13.42 20.62 16.81
N ALA A 593 14.54 20.09 16.32
CA ALA A 593 14.66 18.69 15.91
C ALA A 593 14.10 17.77 17.01
N LEU A 594 13.56 16.61 16.63
CA LEU A 594 13.13 15.60 17.59
C LEU A 594 14.28 15.33 18.59
N SER A 595 14.03 15.52 19.88
CA SER A 595 15.06 15.24 20.89
C SER A 595 15.47 13.76 20.80
N ARG A 596 16.75 13.43 21.02
CA ARG A 596 17.22 12.03 21.07
C ARG A 596 16.38 11.18 22.03
N GLY A 597 15.85 11.77 23.11
CA GLY A 597 14.96 11.09 24.06
C GLY A 597 13.51 10.91 23.57
N THR A 598 13.05 11.71 22.60
CA THR A 598 11.75 11.54 21.93
C THR A 598 11.86 10.54 20.79
N LEU A 599 12.92 10.62 19.97
CA LEU A 599 13.27 9.58 19.00
C LEU A 599 13.42 8.23 19.70
N GLY A 600 14.18 8.17 20.79
CA GLY A 600 14.33 6.95 21.59
C GLY A 600 13.05 6.53 22.32
N ARG A 601 12.06 7.41 22.56
CA ARG A 601 10.75 7.01 23.12
C ARG A 601 9.79 6.52 22.05
N MET A 602 9.82 7.11 20.86
CA MET A 602 9.10 6.61 19.69
C MET A 602 9.69 5.26 19.29
N ASP A 603 11.00 5.17 19.12
CA ASP A 603 11.75 3.94 18.89
C ASP A 603 11.51 2.88 19.98
N ARG A 604 11.53 3.23 21.27
CA ARG A 604 11.17 2.28 22.35
C ARG A 604 9.69 1.93 22.43
N ALA A 605 8.77 2.83 22.10
CA ALA A 605 7.34 2.54 22.08
C ALA A 605 7.02 1.63 20.89
N THR A 606 7.55 1.95 19.71
CA THR A 606 7.40 1.18 18.47
C THR A 606 8.14 -0.15 18.54
N SER A 607 9.33 -0.24 19.16
CA SER A 607 10.05 -1.52 19.31
C SER A 607 9.46 -2.39 20.42
N ARG A 608 8.99 -1.84 21.56
CA ARG A 608 8.37 -2.64 22.62
C ARG A 608 6.98 -3.15 22.25
N SER A 609 6.14 -2.31 21.65
CA SER A 609 4.81 -2.75 21.20
C SER A 609 4.89 -3.78 20.07
N PHE A 610 5.93 -3.68 19.23
CA PHE A 610 6.28 -4.65 18.19
C PHE A 610 6.86 -5.96 18.73
N ASP A 611 7.75 -5.90 19.73
CA ASP A 611 8.30 -7.08 20.41
C ASP A 611 7.22 -7.83 21.20
N GLU A 612 6.28 -7.13 21.84
CA GLU A 612 5.10 -7.74 22.49
C GLU A 612 4.13 -8.33 21.47
N ALA A 613 3.91 -7.65 20.35
CA ALA A 613 3.10 -8.18 19.25
C ALA A 613 3.68 -9.43 18.57
N LEU A 614 5.00 -9.54 18.51
CA LEU A 614 5.68 -10.73 17.99
C LEU A 614 5.74 -11.88 19.00
N ARG A 615 5.78 -11.60 20.30
CA ARG A 615 5.88 -12.61 21.36
C ARG A 615 4.54 -13.26 21.73
N ALA A 616 3.41 -12.56 21.56
CA ALA A 616 2.14 -13.02 22.13
C ALA A 616 1.31 -13.94 21.22
N GLY A 617 1.62 -14.09 19.93
CA GLY A 617 0.75 -14.85 19.01
C GLY A 617 -0.70 -14.32 18.92
N THR A 618 -0.96 -13.14 19.48
CA THR A 618 -2.25 -12.47 19.52
C THR A 618 -2.31 -11.34 18.49
N LYS A 619 -3.47 -11.22 17.86
CA LYS A 619 -3.83 -10.15 16.90
C LYS A 619 -3.64 -8.79 17.60
N GLY A 620 -2.73 -7.90 17.13
CA GLY A 620 -2.34 -6.74 17.96
C GLY A 620 -1.88 -5.44 17.28
N PRO A 621 -0.76 -5.34 16.55
CA PRO A 621 -0.07 -4.03 16.37
C PRO A 621 -0.42 -3.29 15.07
N MET A 622 -1.47 -3.68 14.34
CA MET A 622 -1.73 -3.13 13.00
C MET A 622 -2.10 -1.63 13.03
N ALA A 623 -2.75 -1.17 14.10
CA ALA A 623 -3.05 0.25 14.30
C ALA A 623 -1.77 1.09 14.42
N GLU A 624 -0.84 0.66 15.28
CA GLU A 624 0.41 1.37 15.55
C GLU A 624 1.33 1.41 14.32
N VAL A 625 1.38 0.33 13.54
CA VAL A 625 2.16 0.25 12.30
C VAL A 625 1.61 1.21 11.24
N ARG A 626 0.28 1.28 11.08
CA ARG A 626 -0.40 2.20 10.16
C ARG A 626 -0.20 3.66 10.58
N LEU A 627 -0.39 3.97 11.87
CA LEU A 627 -0.23 5.32 12.41
C LEU A 627 1.23 5.78 12.40
N GLY A 628 2.18 4.91 12.74
CA GLY A 628 3.61 5.21 12.71
C GLY A 628 4.13 5.52 11.31
N GLY A 629 3.69 4.77 10.29
CA GLY A 629 4.01 5.04 8.89
C GLY A 629 3.53 6.41 8.42
N LEU A 630 2.25 6.74 8.70
CA LEU A 630 1.67 8.07 8.43
C LEU A 630 2.48 9.19 9.10
N LEU A 631 2.89 8.98 10.36
CA LEU A 631 3.62 9.97 11.15
C LEU A 631 4.97 10.32 10.54
N VAL A 632 5.73 9.29 10.12
CA VAL A 632 7.03 9.47 9.46
C VAL A 632 6.86 10.28 8.18
N MET A 633 5.86 9.95 7.36
CA MET A 633 5.59 10.68 6.13
C MET A 633 5.27 12.15 6.40
N LEU A 634 4.43 12.43 7.40
CA LEU A 634 4.06 13.79 7.75
C LEU A 634 5.23 14.62 8.30
N GLU A 635 6.12 14.01 9.08
CA GLU A 635 7.34 14.68 9.53
C GLU A 635 8.35 14.88 8.40
N MET A 636 8.45 13.94 7.45
CA MET A 636 9.28 14.12 6.25
C MET A 636 8.81 15.33 5.44
N TRP A 637 7.50 15.47 5.28
CA TRP A 637 6.89 16.60 4.57
C TRP A 637 7.16 17.94 5.28
N ASN A 638 6.96 17.99 6.60
CA ASN A 638 7.27 19.17 7.40
C ASN A 638 8.75 19.58 7.26
N LEU A 639 9.63 18.60 7.37
CA LEU A 639 11.06 18.80 7.27
C LEU A 639 11.49 19.26 5.86
N HIS A 640 10.91 18.70 4.81
CA HIS A 640 11.14 19.12 3.43
C HIS A 640 10.76 20.61 3.22
N ASN A 641 9.60 21.02 3.72
CA ASN A 641 9.17 22.42 3.63
C ASN A 641 10.12 23.39 4.36
N ARG A 642 10.61 23.00 5.54
CA ARG A 642 11.61 23.79 6.28
C ARG A 642 12.96 23.82 5.58
N PHE A 643 13.39 22.67 5.06
CA PHE A 643 14.65 22.55 4.33
C PHE A 643 14.68 23.48 3.11
N ASN A 644 13.57 23.58 2.38
CA ASN A 644 13.41 24.50 1.24
C ASN A 644 13.40 25.98 1.65
N ALA A 645 13.06 26.30 2.90
CA ALA A 645 12.97 27.67 3.40
C ALA A 645 14.24 28.14 4.14
N ALA A 646 15.13 27.22 4.55
CA ALA A 646 16.30 27.53 5.36
C ALA A 646 17.47 28.09 4.52
N ASP A 647 18.20 29.05 5.09
CA ASP A 647 19.45 29.56 4.49
C ASP A 647 20.53 28.47 4.55
N LYS A 648 21.09 28.11 3.39
CA LYS A 648 22.09 27.05 3.22
C LYS A 648 23.37 27.26 4.03
N ASN A 649 23.66 28.50 4.43
CA ASN A 649 24.83 28.84 5.24
C ASN A 649 24.55 28.89 6.75
N SER A 650 23.32 28.59 7.17
CA SER A 650 22.90 28.66 8.56
C SER A 650 23.17 27.36 9.31
N ARG A 651 23.35 27.48 10.63
CA ARG A 651 23.35 26.33 11.55
C ARG A 651 22.04 25.56 11.50
N GLU A 652 20.92 26.26 11.27
CA GLU A 652 19.60 25.65 11.11
C GLU A 652 19.56 24.68 9.93
N TYR A 653 20.17 25.02 8.78
CA TYR A 653 20.24 24.12 7.63
C TYR A 653 20.99 22.83 7.93
N ALA A 654 22.11 22.91 8.65
CA ALA A 654 22.87 21.72 9.08
C ALA A 654 22.07 20.85 10.08
N GLU A 655 21.32 21.48 11.00
CA GLU A 655 20.44 20.77 11.94
C GLU A 655 19.24 20.11 11.22
N LEU A 656 18.69 20.76 10.20
CA LEU A 656 17.64 20.20 9.34
C LEU A 656 18.16 19.02 8.51
N ALA A 657 19.35 19.13 7.92
CA ALA A 657 19.99 18.03 7.19
C ALA A 657 20.22 16.80 8.11
N ALA A 658 20.71 17.02 9.33
CA ALA A 658 20.87 15.95 10.32
C ALA A 658 19.51 15.34 10.75
N ALA A 659 18.47 16.16 10.86
CA ALA A 659 17.11 15.68 11.12
C ALA A 659 16.57 14.85 9.95
N VAL A 660 16.91 15.18 8.69
CA VAL A 660 16.50 14.40 7.50
C VAL A 660 17.14 13.02 7.59
N VAL A 661 18.42 12.95 7.93
CA VAL A 661 19.14 11.68 8.12
C VAL A 661 18.53 10.86 9.27
N GLY A 662 18.25 11.48 10.42
CA GLY A 662 17.67 10.79 11.58
C GLY A 662 16.24 10.31 11.33
N LEU A 663 15.43 11.09 10.60
CA LEU A 663 14.07 10.73 10.23
C LEU A 663 14.05 9.68 9.11
N ALA A 664 15.00 9.74 8.17
CA ALA A 664 15.22 8.68 7.20
C ALA A 664 15.61 7.37 7.90
N ALA A 665 16.48 7.41 8.91
CA ALA A 665 16.82 6.23 9.71
C ALA A 665 15.61 5.68 10.49
N ALA A 666 14.84 6.54 11.16
CA ALA A 666 13.62 6.13 11.86
C ALA A 666 12.52 5.63 10.89
N GLY A 667 12.41 6.24 9.71
CA GLY A 667 11.53 5.78 8.64
C GLY A 667 11.97 4.47 8.01
N LEU A 668 13.29 4.26 7.90
CA LEU A 668 13.89 2.99 7.50
C LEU A 668 13.56 1.90 8.53
N GLU A 669 13.67 2.18 9.82
CA GLU A 669 13.32 1.25 10.91
C GLU A 669 11.81 0.97 10.97
N ILE A 670 10.95 1.99 10.98
CA ILE A 670 9.48 1.83 10.97
C ILE A 670 9.04 1.05 9.74
N GLY A 671 9.62 1.33 8.57
CA GLY A 671 9.28 0.56 7.38
C GLY A 671 9.99 -0.77 7.26
N ALA A 672 11.12 -1.01 7.91
CA ALA A 672 11.69 -2.36 8.04
C ALA A 672 10.78 -3.22 8.93
N SER A 673 10.17 -2.61 9.94
CA SER A 673 9.14 -3.23 10.79
C SER A 673 7.82 -3.47 10.03
N THR A 674 7.35 -2.51 9.21
CA THR A 674 6.16 -2.70 8.35
C THR A 674 6.41 -3.78 7.30
N VAL A 675 7.59 -3.77 6.67
CA VAL A 675 8.02 -4.79 5.70
C VAL A 675 8.16 -6.14 6.38
N GLY A 676 8.75 -6.23 7.57
CA GLY A 676 8.91 -7.49 8.29
C GLY A 676 7.59 -8.13 8.72
N LEU A 677 6.56 -7.33 9.06
CA LEU A 677 5.20 -7.83 9.30
C LEU A 677 4.51 -8.27 8.01
N ALA A 678 4.67 -7.48 6.95
CA ALA A 678 4.07 -7.77 5.66
C ALA A 678 4.73 -8.97 4.95
N GLU A 679 6.04 -9.20 5.14
CA GLU A 679 6.78 -10.41 4.73
C GLU A 679 6.31 -11.66 5.49
N LYS A 680 5.86 -11.52 6.75
CA LYS A 680 5.26 -12.60 7.55
C LYS A 680 3.77 -12.82 7.28
N SER A 681 3.14 -12.00 6.43
CA SER A 681 1.77 -12.20 5.99
C SER A 681 1.63 -13.55 5.28
N SER A 682 0.51 -14.24 5.46
CA SER A 682 0.18 -15.42 4.63
C SER A 682 -0.20 -15.04 3.18
N ASN A 683 -0.41 -13.75 2.90
CA ASN A 683 -0.81 -13.26 1.58
C ASN A 683 0.41 -12.80 0.76
N ALA A 684 0.68 -13.47 -0.37
CA ALA A 684 1.85 -13.18 -1.19
C ALA A 684 1.82 -11.82 -1.90
N ALA A 685 0.64 -11.24 -2.19
CA ALA A 685 0.57 -9.87 -2.71
C ALA A 685 1.08 -8.83 -1.69
N VAL A 686 0.80 -9.08 -0.40
CA VAL A 686 1.31 -8.25 0.71
C VAL A 686 2.82 -8.42 0.85
N GLN A 687 3.31 -9.66 0.81
CA GLN A 687 4.75 -9.95 0.85
C GLN A 687 5.48 -9.28 -0.32
N GLN A 688 4.93 -9.36 -1.53
CA GLN A 688 5.57 -8.79 -2.72
C GLN A 688 5.53 -7.26 -2.72
N GLY A 689 4.44 -6.68 -2.24
CA GLY A 689 4.39 -5.24 -1.98
C GLY A 689 5.44 -4.80 -0.96
N ALA A 690 5.62 -5.58 0.12
CA ALA A 690 6.63 -5.31 1.14
C ALA A 690 8.06 -5.35 0.58
N LYS A 691 8.38 -6.37 -0.24
CA LYS A 691 9.65 -6.45 -0.97
C LYS A 691 9.86 -5.19 -1.81
N VAL A 692 8.88 -4.76 -2.61
CA VAL A 692 9.01 -3.53 -3.41
C VAL A 692 9.21 -2.27 -2.58
N PHE A 693 8.62 -2.15 -1.39
CA PHE A 693 8.95 -1.04 -0.50
C PHE A 693 10.39 -1.10 0.02
N LYS A 694 10.84 -2.29 0.41
CA LYS A 694 12.21 -2.54 0.85
C LYS A 694 13.20 -2.21 -0.26
N SER A 695 12.99 -2.72 -1.47
CA SER A 695 13.88 -2.53 -2.61
C SER A 695 13.73 -1.12 -3.19
N GLY A 696 12.54 -0.53 -3.20
CA GLY A 696 12.29 0.87 -3.57
C GLY A 696 13.16 1.84 -2.78
N ARG A 697 13.32 1.63 -1.48
CA ARG A 697 14.27 2.39 -0.64
C ARG A 697 15.72 2.27 -1.08
N LEU A 698 16.10 1.15 -1.71
CA LEU A 698 17.41 0.93 -2.28
C LEU A 698 17.52 1.54 -3.68
N LEU A 699 16.40 1.69 -4.42
CA LEU A 699 16.32 2.31 -5.75
C LEU A 699 16.39 3.85 -5.70
N TYR A 700 15.69 4.50 -4.76
CA TYR A 700 15.67 5.96 -4.54
C TYR A 700 16.98 6.69 -4.13
N PRO A 701 18.06 6.06 -3.62
CA PRO A 701 19.33 6.71 -3.34
C PRO A 701 20.01 7.33 -4.57
N SER A 702 19.58 6.96 -5.78
CA SER A 702 20.16 7.44 -7.05
C SER A 702 19.52 8.72 -7.60
N ASP A 703 18.23 8.99 -7.33
CA ASP A 703 17.53 10.15 -7.92
C ASP A 703 17.17 11.24 -6.91
N ALA A 704 16.85 10.89 -5.65
CA ALA A 704 16.46 11.90 -4.65
C ALA A 704 17.67 12.66 -4.07
N ALA A 705 18.87 12.08 -4.16
CA ALA A 705 20.13 12.68 -3.73
C ALA A 705 20.84 13.47 -4.84
N PHE A 706 20.34 13.43 -6.08
CA PHE A 706 21.04 13.91 -7.27
C PHE A 706 20.26 14.99 -8.05
N TYR A 707 19.62 15.93 -7.35
CA TYR A 707 19.49 17.27 -7.93
C TYR A 707 20.79 18.04 -7.66
N PRO A 708 21.67 18.26 -8.65
CA PRO A 708 22.64 19.32 -8.53
C PRO A 708 21.83 20.61 -8.38
N LEU A 709 22.00 21.29 -7.25
CA LEU A 709 21.47 22.63 -7.05
C LEU A 709 21.90 23.50 -8.25
N PRO A 710 20.98 24.21 -8.92
CA PRO A 710 21.39 25.20 -9.91
C PRO A 710 22.31 26.23 -9.22
N PRO A 711 23.33 26.75 -9.91
CA PRO A 711 24.21 27.77 -9.33
C PRO A 711 23.36 28.97 -8.87
N PRO A 712 23.71 29.61 -7.74
CA PRO A 712 22.93 30.71 -7.20
C PRO A 712 22.84 31.85 -8.23
N PRO A 713 21.68 32.50 -8.41
CA PRO A 713 21.62 33.75 -9.15
C PRO A 713 22.51 34.79 -8.43
N PRO A 714 23.19 35.68 -9.18
CA PRO A 714 24.04 36.69 -8.58
C PRO A 714 23.23 37.57 -7.60
N PRO A 715 23.83 38.00 -6.48
CA PRO A 715 23.14 38.86 -5.52
C PRO A 715 22.66 40.14 -6.21
N ARG A 716 21.37 40.45 -6.05
CA ARG A 716 20.78 41.71 -6.53
C ARG A 716 21.58 42.89 -5.95
N SER A 717 22.14 43.71 -6.83
CA SER A 717 22.73 45.00 -6.48
C SER A 717 21.70 45.85 -5.74
N MET A 718 21.99 46.23 -4.49
CA MET A 718 21.26 47.31 -3.82
C MET A 718 21.47 48.59 -4.63
N MET A 719 20.46 49.02 -5.36
CA MET A 719 20.37 50.39 -5.85
C MET A 719 20.03 51.31 -4.68
N HIS A 720 20.79 52.40 -4.58
CA HIS A 720 20.59 53.52 -3.67
C HIS A 720 19.14 54.05 -3.67
N SER A 721 18.60 54.31 -2.47
CA SER A 721 17.56 55.32 -2.28
C SER A 721 17.95 56.26 -1.14
N ASN A 722 18.01 57.55 -1.47
CA ASN A 722 18.45 58.68 -0.65
C ASN A 722 17.51 58.99 0.56
N SER A 723 18.12 59.50 1.65
CA SER A 723 17.68 60.57 2.59
C SER A 723 16.21 60.59 3.09
N THR A 724 15.87 60.76 4.38
CA THR A 724 16.32 61.74 5.41
C THR A 724 15.66 61.37 6.78
N PRO A 725 16.04 61.96 7.94
CA PRO A 725 15.93 61.39 9.29
C PRO A 725 14.73 61.93 10.11
N LEU A 726 14.39 61.29 11.25
CA LEU A 726 13.73 61.95 12.39
C LEU A 726 13.81 61.13 13.71
N LEU A 727 14.33 61.82 14.73
CA LEU A 727 14.02 61.80 16.17
C LEU A 727 14.26 60.57 17.08
N THR A 728 15.31 60.76 17.89
CA THR A 728 15.53 60.45 19.31
C THR A 728 14.29 60.27 20.19
N VAL A 729 14.35 59.36 21.18
CA VAL A 729 14.15 59.60 22.64
C VAL A 729 14.16 58.27 23.44
N LEU A 730 15.08 58.22 24.43
CA LEU A 730 15.08 57.55 25.77
C LEU A 730 14.65 56.06 25.87
N SER A 731 15.30 55.17 26.62
CA SER A 731 15.91 55.35 27.93
C SER A 731 16.91 54.22 28.27
N SER A 732 17.87 54.63 29.07
CA SER A 732 18.93 53.91 29.76
C SER A 732 18.48 53.13 30.99
N VAL A 733 19.29 52.12 31.34
CA VAL A 733 19.86 51.78 32.67
C VAL A 733 19.92 50.25 32.91
N PRO A 734 21.01 49.75 33.56
CA PRO A 734 21.73 48.53 33.20
C PRO A 734 21.64 47.43 34.27
N LEU A 735 22.36 46.30 34.11
CA LEU A 735 23.29 45.75 35.13
C LEU A 735 23.82 44.33 34.79
N THR A 736 25.16 44.25 34.73
CA THR A 736 26.08 43.25 35.33
C THR A 736 25.87 41.73 35.19
N TYR A 737 26.85 41.15 34.51
CA TYR A 737 27.84 40.15 35.00
C TYR A 737 27.42 38.74 35.42
N GLN A 738 28.20 37.81 34.83
CA GLN A 738 28.70 36.54 35.38
C GLN A 738 27.69 35.43 35.64
N LEU A 739 27.85 34.32 34.91
CA LEU A 739 27.89 33.01 35.55
C LEU A 739 28.82 32.06 34.78
N THR A 740 29.83 31.68 35.54
CA THR A 740 30.87 30.67 35.36
C THR A 740 30.29 29.29 35.09
N LEU A 741 30.93 28.60 34.15
CA LEU A 741 30.91 27.14 34.03
C LEU A 741 31.37 26.48 35.34
N PRO A 742 30.81 25.31 35.66
CA PRO A 742 31.65 24.23 36.14
C PRO A 742 31.46 22.96 35.30
N ILE A 743 32.62 22.44 34.90
CA ILE A 743 32.90 21.08 34.49
C ILE A 743 32.71 20.18 35.72
N LEU A 744 32.12 18.98 35.57
CA LEU A 744 32.69 17.70 36.02
C LEU A 744 31.68 16.53 35.94
N TYR A 745 32.19 15.46 35.31
CA TYR A 745 31.76 14.06 35.22
C TYR A 745 30.63 13.68 34.26
#